data_AF-A0A420TZV3-F1
#
_entry.id   AF-A0A420TZV3-F1
#
_cell.length_a   1.000
_cell.length_b   1.000
_cell.length_c   1.000
_cell.angle_alpha   90.00
_cell.angle_beta   90.00
_cell.angle_gamma   90.00
#
_symmetry.space_group_name_H-M   'P 1'
#
loop_
_entity.id
_entity.type
_entity.pdbx_description
1 polymer ?
#
loop_
_entity_poly.entity_id
_entity_poly.type
_entity_poly.pdbx_seq_one_letter_code
_entity_poly.pdbx_strand_id
1 'polypeptide(L)'
;MASSSKNSAAMPQPLAGNHTFSPEQLSQVDQIDDELKKVIGGIAALKGGAPLGHDIATMAGYDPQKMHKAAALVKETHVATEEANCIEGNIGLIKKAIIASQSTPPLTSRDLQDKEARRRASSRVADYVAGSAEKTRIFYSGWGIHVTPATDETARGALRDLAVSNRNPPAQRSDPAKELDSLKKAMSDNRSLTTRYKEERDGYKTAWEQSKKKNEELTGTSEQQSRDLYRAKKDLEKARRDYPQLERDKAIRNESYLKAQVYKAEAKAGEAESRAKTAEDEKVDLELEIRDLSGSVRRYESLYSDQTTQISSMSRRCEDLGRQITVLKNSSEKANALVQQLQSELGSSRDDHLNKLRSLQTEKSEADKRFQQVSDELGKLQIAHSNDSTSLISANEELSRVRGHCEGLQLTVEAQRRELETKDQKISDLERASEEKDASIKARDATINSQMQRASTFLRHLSLNVESDAWNCIAERVLVDTTSTSLTSAEWRPWVIFPSWSGDASLATWEDSRSPELVALNLLVTLKDKSVDAKDVLALLHHLQKAMKEVKSMVSAIAHLLIEAFLGVVGDPRLHLMHRFAMCQIATLLDSTAEVQQFMQAIDAADPRIQRLLHALAAYRLDDSVFPMEEAISYPGVALVGFNRDPQGVIAVSLADNGICWIDSTNIRTEFTLLKLSSGKGDSIHLPLDTAERADWAMTHA
;
A
#
# COMPACT_ATOMS: atom_id res chain seq x y z
N MET A 1 -24.46 -7.11 36.77
CA MET A 1 -25.60 -7.40 37.66
C MET A 1 -25.88 -8.89 37.59
N ALA A 2 -25.80 -9.56 38.74
CA ALA A 2 -26.01 -10.99 38.91
C ALA A 2 -27.50 -11.33 39.00
N SER A 3 -27.88 -12.54 38.55
CA SER A 3 -28.78 -13.49 39.24
C SER A 3 -29.12 -14.63 38.25
N SER A 4 -28.44 -15.78 38.32
CA SER A 4 -28.78 -16.94 39.16
C SER A 4 -30.06 -17.66 38.70
N SER A 5 -29.88 -18.66 37.84
CA SER A 5 -30.76 -19.83 37.80
C SER A 5 -30.41 -20.75 38.96
N LYS A 6 -31.41 -21.17 39.73
CA LYS A 6 -31.33 -22.34 40.60
C LYS A 6 -32.64 -23.12 40.53
N ASN A 7 -32.47 -24.35 40.05
CA ASN A 7 -33.14 -25.58 40.44
C ASN A 7 -34.65 -25.70 40.27
N SER A 8 -35.04 -26.65 39.41
CA SER A 8 -35.73 -27.83 39.91
C SER A 8 -35.30 -29.06 39.11
N ALA A 9 -34.54 -29.92 39.79
CA ALA A 9 -34.33 -31.29 39.40
C ALA A 9 -35.64 -32.06 39.60
N ALA A 10 -36.09 -32.75 38.56
CA ALA A 10 -37.04 -33.84 38.69
C ALA A 10 -36.45 -35.03 37.92
N MET A 11 -35.97 -36.01 38.68
CA MET A 11 -35.66 -37.34 38.18
C MET A 11 -36.88 -37.92 37.45
N PRO A 12 -36.77 -38.45 36.23
CA PRO A 12 -37.83 -39.28 35.68
C PRO A 12 -37.81 -40.63 36.42
N GLN A 13 -38.86 -40.93 37.19
CA GLN A 13 -39.17 -42.30 37.55
C GLN A 13 -39.50 -43.09 36.28
N PRO A 14 -39.11 -44.37 36.17
CA PRO A 14 -39.43 -45.19 35.02
C PRO A 14 -40.92 -45.53 35.04
N LEU A 15 -41.68 -45.02 34.05
CA LEU A 15 -43.03 -45.46 33.74
C LEU A 15 -42.96 -46.80 32.96
N ALA A 16 -42.57 -47.86 33.67
CA ALA A 16 -42.95 -49.20 33.27
C ALA A 16 -44.44 -49.36 33.52
N GLY A 17 -45.22 -49.31 32.45
CA GLY A 17 -46.68 -49.44 32.48
C GLY A 17 -47.20 -50.03 31.17
N ASN A 18 -47.03 -51.35 31.03
CA ASN A 18 -47.79 -52.26 30.18
C ASN A 18 -47.83 -52.01 28.66
N HIS A 19 -46.71 -52.15 27.97
CA HIS A 19 -46.70 -52.69 26.60
C HIS A 19 -45.48 -53.58 26.41
N THR A 20 -45.69 -54.86 26.07
CA THR A 20 -44.65 -55.81 25.70
C THR A 20 -44.06 -55.43 24.34
N PHE A 21 -42.88 -54.80 24.35
CA PHE A 21 -42.02 -54.72 23.18
C PHE A 21 -41.12 -55.96 23.12
N SER A 22 -40.68 -56.37 21.93
CA SER A 22 -39.74 -57.50 21.82
C SER A 22 -38.39 -57.11 22.45
N PRO A 23 -37.65 -58.07 23.06
CA PRO A 23 -36.38 -57.78 23.74
C PRO A 23 -35.34 -57.10 22.85
N GLU A 24 -35.37 -57.37 21.54
CA GLU A 24 -34.49 -56.74 20.55
C GLU A 24 -34.80 -55.26 20.31
N GLN A 25 -36.07 -54.84 20.39
CA GLN A 25 -36.46 -53.45 20.19
C GLN A 25 -36.14 -52.58 21.41
N LEU A 26 -36.28 -53.12 22.62
CA LEU A 26 -35.83 -52.45 23.84
C LEU A 26 -34.30 -52.32 23.86
N SER A 27 -33.57 -53.37 23.46
CA SER A 27 -32.12 -53.31 23.34
C SER A 27 -31.63 -52.27 22.32
N GLN A 28 -32.33 -52.08 21.20
CA GLN A 28 -31.97 -51.07 20.20
C GLN A 28 -32.28 -49.65 20.68
N VAL A 29 -33.40 -49.45 21.38
CA VAL A 29 -33.75 -48.14 21.95
C VAL A 29 -32.78 -47.74 23.05
N ASP A 30 -32.42 -48.68 23.94
CA ASP A 30 -31.44 -48.42 25.01
C ASP A 30 -30.03 -48.16 24.45
N GLN A 31 -29.65 -48.87 23.37
CA GLN A 31 -28.37 -48.67 22.69
C GLN A 31 -28.29 -47.31 21.96
N ILE A 32 -29.40 -46.85 21.38
CA ILE A 32 -29.51 -45.53 20.75
C ILE A 32 -29.52 -44.42 21.81
N ASP A 33 -30.18 -44.62 22.95
CA ASP A 33 -30.21 -43.64 24.06
C ASP A 33 -28.83 -43.50 24.73
N ASP A 34 -28.07 -44.60 24.84
CA ASP A 34 -26.69 -44.59 25.32
C ASP A 34 -25.72 -43.91 24.34
N GLU A 35 -25.90 -44.09 23.03
CA GLU A 35 -25.11 -43.36 22.02
C GLU A 35 -25.46 -41.87 22.00
N LEU A 36 -26.74 -41.52 22.14
CA LEU A 36 -27.18 -40.13 22.24
C LEU A 36 -26.61 -39.44 23.49
N LYS A 37 -26.58 -40.13 24.64
CA LYS A 37 -25.94 -39.63 25.87
C LYS A 37 -24.43 -39.45 25.72
N LYS A 38 -23.73 -40.34 24.99
CA LYS A 38 -22.31 -40.16 24.66
C LYS A 38 -22.07 -38.94 23.77
N VAL A 39 -22.93 -38.72 22.78
CA VAL A 39 -22.84 -37.56 21.87
C VAL A 39 -23.11 -36.25 22.63
N ILE A 40 -24.13 -36.22 23.49
CA ILE A 40 -24.44 -35.07 24.35
C ILE A 40 -23.29 -34.81 25.34
N GLY A 41 -22.68 -35.86 25.91
CA GLY A 41 -21.48 -35.76 26.75
C GLY A 41 -20.26 -35.19 26.00
N GLY A 42 -20.05 -35.58 24.74
CA GLY A 42 -19.00 -35.04 23.88
C GLY A 42 -19.23 -33.56 23.51
N ILE A 43 -20.47 -33.17 23.28
CA ILE A 43 -20.86 -31.77 23.02
C ILE A 43 -20.71 -30.91 24.28
N ALA A 44 -20.99 -31.46 25.47
CA ALA A 44 -20.76 -30.77 26.74
C ALA A 44 -19.27 -30.57 27.03
N ALA A 45 -18.42 -31.54 26.68
CA ALA A 45 -16.96 -31.40 26.76
C ALA A 45 -16.41 -30.33 25.80
N LEU A 46 -17.00 -30.21 24.60
CA LEU A 46 -16.67 -29.14 23.64
C LEU A 46 -17.13 -27.74 24.09
N LYS A 47 -18.09 -27.66 25.02
CA LYS A 47 -18.62 -26.39 25.56
C LYS A 47 -17.85 -25.86 26.78
N GLY A 48 -17.01 -26.69 27.41
CA GLY A 48 -16.11 -26.25 28.48
C GLY A 48 -14.83 -25.66 27.87
N GLY A 49 -14.77 -24.33 27.77
CA GLY A 49 -13.65 -23.62 27.14
C GLY A 49 -12.26 -23.98 27.72
N ALA A 50 -11.26 -24.04 26.84
CA ALA A 50 -9.86 -24.28 27.20
C ALA A 50 -9.20 -23.05 27.88
N PRO A 51 -8.14 -23.22 28.68
CA PRO A 51 -7.44 -22.12 29.35
C PRO A 51 -6.71 -21.22 28.34
N LEU A 52 -6.54 -19.94 28.71
CA LEU A 52 -5.91 -18.92 27.88
C LEU A 52 -4.47 -19.30 27.47
N GLY A 53 -4.25 -19.40 26.15
CA GLY A 53 -2.90 -19.38 25.57
C GLY A 53 -2.70 -20.13 24.26
N HIS A 54 -3.55 -21.08 23.85
CA HIS A 54 -3.32 -21.91 22.65
C HIS A 54 -4.55 -22.00 21.73
N ASP A 55 -4.30 -22.04 20.41
CA ASP A 55 -5.29 -22.06 19.33
C ASP A 55 -6.10 -23.37 19.31
N ILE A 56 -7.42 -23.22 19.25
CA ILE A 56 -8.44 -24.24 19.49
C ILE A 56 -8.63 -25.16 18.27
N ALA A 57 -8.30 -24.70 17.06
CA ALA A 57 -8.58 -25.44 15.84
C ALA A 57 -7.66 -26.66 15.65
N THR A 58 -6.39 -26.54 16.01
CA THR A 58 -5.35 -27.53 15.66
C THR A 58 -5.35 -28.74 16.61
N MET A 59 -5.73 -28.55 17.88
CA MET A 59 -5.79 -29.62 18.90
C MET A 59 -7.06 -30.49 18.79
N ALA A 60 -8.12 -30.02 18.13
CA ALA A 60 -9.35 -30.77 17.89
C ALA A 60 -9.27 -31.72 16.68
N GLY A 61 -8.08 -31.87 16.06
CA GLY A 61 -7.87 -32.73 14.89
C GLY A 61 -8.49 -32.18 13.60
N TYR A 62 -8.63 -30.87 13.49
CA TYR A 62 -9.25 -30.21 12.35
C TYR A 62 -8.34 -30.27 11.11
N ASP A 63 -8.66 -31.17 10.19
CA ASP A 63 -8.00 -31.33 8.89
C ASP A 63 -8.83 -30.61 7.79
N PRO A 64 -8.31 -29.53 7.19
CA PRO A 64 -9.03 -28.73 6.18
C PRO A 64 -9.45 -29.54 4.95
N GLN A 65 -8.79 -30.66 4.66
CA GLN A 65 -9.07 -31.48 3.46
C GLN A 65 -10.31 -32.38 3.62
N LYS A 66 -10.86 -32.54 4.84
CA LYS A 66 -12.03 -33.38 5.11
C LYS A 66 -13.35 -32.62 5.21
N MET A 67 -13.36 -31.32 4.87
CA MET A 67 -14.55 -30.46 4.95
C MET A 67 -15.75 -31.04 4.19
N HIS A 68 -15.52 -31.68 3.04
CA HIS A 68 -16.57 -32.32 2.26
C HIS A 68 -17.19 -33.55 2.95
N LYS A 69 -16.42 -34.31 3.74
CA LYS A 69 -16.94 -35.45 4.52
C LYS A 69 -17.71 -35.00 5.76
N ALA A 70 -17.21 -33.98 6.46
CA ALA A 70 -17.93 -33.41 7.60
C ALA A 70 -19.23 -32.74 7.16
N ALA A 71 -19.22 -31.99 6.07
CA ALA A 71 -20.42 -31.38 5.50
C ALA A 71 -21.41 -32.44 4.97
N ALA A 72 -20.92 -33.54 4.39
CA ALA A 72 -21.77 -34.66 3.98
C ALA A 72 -22.44 -35.35 5.18
N LEU A 73 -21.69 -35.65 6.25
CA LEU A 73 -22.24 -36.25 7.48
C LEU A 73 -23.21 -35.31 8.21
N VAL A 74 -22.98 -34.00 8.22
CA VAL A 74 -23.93 -33.02 8.77
C VAL A 74 -25.20 -32.97 7.94
N LYS A 75 -25.09 -33.10 6.62
CA LYS A 75 -26.27 -33.15 5.73
C LYS A 75 -27.05 -34.44 5.91
N GLU A 76 -26.36 -35.57 6.07
CA GLU A 76 -26.95 -36.89 6.28
C GLU A 76 -27.64 -36.99 7.64
N THR A 77 -27.03 -36.43 8.70
CA THR A 77 -27.65 -36.31 10.03
C THR A 77 -28.84 -35.36 10.02
N HIS A 78 -28.82 -34.29 9.22
CA HIS A 78 -29.97 -33.40 9.08
C HIS A 78 -31.14 -34.08 8.38
N VAL A 79 -30.88 -34.84 7.30
CA VAL A 79 -31.89 -35.65 6.61
C VAL A 79 -32.46 -36.73 7.54
N ALA A 80 -31.62 -37.45 8.27
CA ALA A 80 -32.07 -38.44 9.25
C ALA A 80 -32.89 -37.81 10.39
N THR A 81 -32.58 -36.58 10.79
CA THR A 81 -33.35 -35.83 11.80
C THR A 81 -34.71 -35.39 11.25
N GLU A 82 -34.79 -34.97 9.99
CA GLU A 82 -36.08 -34.66 9.35
C GLU A 82 -36.95 -35.90 9.16
N GLU A 83 -36.36 -37.04 8.80
CA GLU A 83 -37.06 -38.33 8.72
C GLU A 83 -37.54 -38.80 10.10
N ALA A 84 -36.72 -38.67 11.14
CA ALA A 84 -37.11 -38.99 12.52
C ALA A 84 -38.26 -38.11 13.01
N ASN A 85 -38.22 -36.81 12.74
CA ASN A 85 -39.31 -35.87 13.06
C ASN A 85 -40.59 -36.18 12.28
N CYS A 86 -40.47 -36.65 11.03
CA CYS A 86 -41.61 -37.09 10.22
C CYS A 86 -42.24 -38.38 10.80
N ILE A 87 -41.42 -39.34 11.25
CA ILE A 87 -41.88 -40.57 11.91
C ILE A 87 -42.53 -40.24 13.26
N GLU A 88 -41.96 -39.32 14.06
CA GLU A 88 -42.55 -38.86 15.32
C GLU A 88 -43.90 -38.15 15.08
N GLY A 89 -44.00 -37.34 14.02
CA GLY A 89 -45.25 -36.73 13.56
C GLY A 89 -46.31 -37.77 13.16
N ASN A 90 -45.90 -38.82 12.44
CA ASN A 90 -46.78 -39.92 12.03
C ASN A 90 -47.22 -40.78 13.23
N ILE A 91 -46.34 -41.04 14.20
CA ILE A 91 -46.69 -41.71 15.46
C ILE A 91 -47.67 -40.85 16.26
N GLY A 92 -47.50 -39.53 16.28
CA GLY A 92 -48.43 -38.59 16.90
C GLY A 92 -49.81 -38.59 16.23
N LEU A 93 -49.86 -38.69 14.89
CA LEU A 93 -51.09 -38.80 14.11
C LEU A 93 -51.78 -40.16 14.31
N ILE A 94 -51.03 -41.25 14.35
CA ILE A 94 -51.54 -42.60 14.62
C ILE A 94 -52.03 -42.71 16.07
N LYS A 95 -51.33 -42.14 17.05
CA LYS A 95 -51.83 -42.04 18.44
C LYS A 95 -53.13 -41.24 18.52
N LYS A 96 -53.22 -40.10 17.81
CA LYS A 96 -54.47 -39.32 17.73
C LYS A 96 -55.60 -40.08 17.03
N ALA A 97 -55.30 -40.85 15.99
CA ALA A 97 -56.27 -41.69 15.29
C ALA A 97 -56.74 -42.89 16.15
N ILE A 98 -55.83 -43.50 16.92
CA ILE A 98 -56.15 -44.59 17.86
C ILE A 98 -56.98 -44.05 19.03
N ILE A 99 -56.61 -42.90 19.60
CA ILE A 99 -57.39 -42.21 20.64
C ILE A 99 -58.77 -41.80 20.10
N ALA A 100 -58.86 -41.31 18.87
CA ALA A 100 -60.14 -41.02 18.21
C ALA A 100 -60.97 -42.28 17.96
N SER A 101 -60.35 -43.42 17.63
CA SER A 101 -61.04 -44.71 17.45
C SER A 101 -61.50 -45.35 18.77
N GLN A 102 -60.78 -45.09 19.87
CA GLN A 102 -61.13 -45.53 21.22
C GLN A 102 -62.12 -44.58 21.94
N SER A 103 -62.39 -43.41 21.35
CA SER A 103 -63.38 -42.43 21.82
C SER A 103 -64.78 -42.64 21.21
N THR A 104 -65.07 -43.85 20.72
CA THR A 104 -66.43 -44.25 20.34
C THR A 104 -66.97 -45.19 21.42
N PRO A 105 -67.73 -44.70 22.42
CA PRO A 105 -68.47 -45.60 23.29
C PRO A 105 -69.63 -46.24 22.51
N PRO A 106 -69.92 -47.52 22.77
CA PRO A 106 -71.10 -48.19 22.23
C PRO A 106 -72.38 -47.62 22.84
N LEU A 107 -73.35 -47.28 21.99
CA LEU A 107 -74.80 -47.31 22.20
C LEU A 107 -75.31 -47.39 23.67
N THR A 108 -75.33 -46.28 24.42
CA THR A 108 -76.14 -46.15 25.65
C THR A 108 -76.73 -44.75 25.79
N SER A 109 -77.65 -44.38 24.90
CA SER A 109 -78.48 -43.15 25.05
C SER A 109 -79.98 -43.42 24.98
N ARG A 110 -80.42 -44.69 25.04
CA ARG A 110 -81.82 -45.08 24.84
C ARG A 110 -82.63 -45.34 26.13
N ASP A 111 -82.01 -45.29 27.32
CA ASP A 111 -82.60 -45.87 28.54
C ASP A 111 -83.24 -44.86 29.52
N LEU A 112 -83.14 -43.54 29.25
CA LEU A 112 -83.77 -42.51 30.09
C LEU A 112 -85.17 -42.11 29.61
N GLN A 113 -85.46 -42.16 28.31
CA GLN A 113 -86.81 -41.94 27.79
C GLN A 113 -87.73 -43.17 27.97
N ASP A 114 -87.16 -44.37 28.13
CA ASP A 114 -87.92 -45.62 28.27
C ASP A 114 -88.49 -45.83 29.69
N LYS A 115 -87.80 -45.35 30.74
CA LYS A 115 -88.33 -45.40 32.13
C LYS A 115 -89.56 -44.52 32.35
N GLU A 116 -89.56 -43.31 31.79
CA GLU A 116 -90.70 -42.37 31.91
C GLU A 116 -91.92 -42.85 31.11
N ALA A 117 -91.69 -43.49 29.95
CA ALA A 117 -92.72 -44.09 29.12
C ALA A 117 -93.34 -45.33 29.77
N ARG A 118 -92.54 -46.21 30.37
CA ARG A 118 -93.03 -47.39 31.11
C ARG A 118 -93.84 -47.01 32.35
N ARG A 119 -93.46 -45.95 33.07
CA ARG A 119 -94.22 -45.45 34.24
C ARG A 119 -95.57 -44.84 33.85
N ARG A 120 -95.64 -44.12 32.72
CA ARG A 120 -96.92 -43.61 32.19
C ARG A 120 -97.80 -44.73 31.61
N ALA A 121 -97.20 -45.74 31.00
CA ALA A 121 -97.91 -46.91 30.50
C ALA A 121 -98.48 -47.77 31.65
N SER A 122 -97.70 -48.01 32.71
CA SER A 122 -98.15 -48.80 33.87
C SER A 122 -99.32 -48.14 34.62
N SER A 123 -99.29 -46.81 34.77
CA SER A 123 -100.39 -46.07 35.41
C SER A 123 -101.68 -46.15 34.58
N ARG A 124 -101.59 -46.05 33.25
CA ARG A 124 -102.76 -46.16 32.35
C ARG A 124 -103.34 -47.58 32.33
N VAL A 125 -102.50 -48.60 32.49
CA VAL A 125 -102.95 -50.01 32.58
C VAL A 125 -103.70 -50.25 33.89
N ALA A 126 -103.21 -49.72 35.02
CA ALA A 126 -103.90 -49.81 36.31
C ALA A 126 -105.30 -49.13 36.27
N ASP A 127 -105.39 -47.94 35.70
CA ASP A 127 -106.65 -47.20 35.55
C ASP A 127 -107.64 -47.92 34.61
N TYR A 128 -107.14 -48.53 33.53
CA TYR A 128 -107.97 -49.28 32.58
C TYR A 128 -108.56 -50.56 33.20
N VAL A 129 -107.78 -51.27 34.02
CA VAL A 129 -108.20 -52.51 34.68
C VAL A 129 -109.17 -52.24 35.84
N ALA A 130 -108.97 -51.14 36.58
CA ALA A 130 -109.81 -50.76 37.72
C ALA A 130 -111.14 -50.06 37.35
N GLY A 131 -111.34 -49.70 36.08
CA GLY A 131 -112.50 -48.94 35.60
C GLY A 131 -113.77 -49.74 35.32
N SER A 132 -113.76 -51.08 35.37
CA SER A 132 -114.94 -51.92 35.10
C SER A 132 -114.86 -53.29 35.80
N ALA A 133 -116.00 -53.82 36.25
CA ALA A 133 -116.14 -55.17 36.85
C ALA A 133 -115.61 -56.26 35.94
N GLU A 134 -115.98 -56.19 34.67
CA GLU A 134 -115.60 -57.16 33.66
C GLU A 134 -114.07 -57.22 33.51
N LYS A 135 -113.42 -56.05 33.49
CA LYS A 135 -111.96 -55.93 33.25
C LYS A 135 -111.14 -56.36 34.45
N THR A 136 -111.58 -56.06 35.67
CA THR A 136 -110.94 -56.55 36.90
C THR A 136 -111.04 -58.08 36.98
N ARG A 137 -112.20 -58.64 36.62
CA ARG A 137 -112.43 -60.09 36.61
C ARG A 137 -111.54 -60.83 35.61
N ILE A 138 -111.38 -60.28 34.41
CA ILE A 138 -110.50 -60.82 33.35
C ILE A 138 -109.02 -60.71 33.74
N PHE A 139 -108.60 -59.62 34.38
CA PHE A 139 -107.21 -59.44 34.80
C PHE A 139 -106.78 -60.47 35.85
N TYR A 140 -107.60 -60.68 36.88
CA TYR A 140 -107.31 -61.64 37.94
C TYR A 140 -107.51 -63.10 37.50
N SER A 141 -108.43 -63.38 36.55
CA SER A 141 -108.58 -64.73 35.99
C SER A 141 -107.36 -65.16 35.18
N GLY A 142 -106.66 -64.22 34.53
CA GLY A 142 -105.37 -64.48 33.88
C GLY A 142 -104.25 -64.88 34.85
N TRP A 143 -104.41 -64.62 36.15
CA TRP A 143 -103.50 -64.99 37.23
C TRP A 143 -104.01 -66.19 38.06
N GLY A 144 -105.11 -66.83 37.62
CA GLY A 144 -105.70 -67.98 38.30
C GLY A 144 -106.54 -67.63 39.54
N ILE A 145 -106.91 -66.35 39.73
CA ILE A 145 -107.68 -65.87 40.88
C ILE A 145 -109.13 -65.61 40.45
N HIS A 146 -110.09 -66.34 41.03
CA HIS A 146 -111.51 -66.17 40.72
C HIS A 146 -112.15 -65.04 41.53
N VAL A 147 -112.45 -63.92 40.87
CA VAL A 147 -113.18 -62.80 41.47
C VAL A 147 -114.70 -63.05 41.37
N THR A 148 -115.34 -63.23 42.52
CA THR A 148 -116.80 -63.32 42.69
C THR A 148 -117.41 -61.92 42.93
N PRO A 149 -118.73 -61.71 42.70
CA PRO A 149 -119.37 -60.40 42.91
C PRO A 149 -119.20 -59.83 44.32
N ALA A 150 -119.07 -60.70 45.33
CA ALA A 150 -118.81 -60.30 46.72
C ALA A 150 -117.35 -59.84 46.98
N THR A 151 -116.41 -60.22 46.11
CA THR A 151 -114.97 -59.93 46.23
C THR A 151 -114.47 -58.88 45.22
N ASP A 152 -115.34 -58.42 44.31
CA ASP A 152 -115.02 -57.46 43.24
C ASP A 152 -114.60 -56.08 43.80
N GLU A 153 -115.29 -55.62 44.85
CA GLU A 153 -114.90 -54.38 45.54
C GLU A 153 -113.56 -54.48 46.27
N THR A 154 -113.24 -55.64 46.86
CA THR A 154 -111.96 -55.87 47.54
C THR A 154 -110.81 -56.02 46.53
N ALA A 155 -111.04 -56.66 45.38
CA ALA A 155 -110.06 -56.80 44.31
C ALA A 155 -109.77 -55.47 43.60
N ARG A 156 -110.79 -54.62 43.43
CA ARG A 156 -110.62 -53.21 42.99
C ARG A 156 -109.94 -52.36 44.07
N GLY A 157 -110.25 -52.61 45.33
CA GLY A 157 -109.59 -52.00 46.49
C GLY A 157 -108.09 -52.28 46.49
N ALA A 158 -107.67 -53.54 46.38
CA ALA A 158 -106.26 -53.92 46.32
C ALA A 158 -105.49 -53.34 45.12
N LEU A 159 -106.15 -53.19 43.96
CA LEU A 159 -105.58 -52.51 42.78
C LEU A 159 -105.42 -51.00 42.98
N ARG A 160 -106.33 -50.37 43.75
CA ARG A 160 -106.24 -48.94 44.10
C ARG A 160 -105.31 -48.69 45.29
N ASP A 161 -105.21 -49.63 46.23
CA ASP A 161 -104.41 -49.50 47.46
C ASP A 161 -102.90 -49.75 47.23
N LEU A 162 -102.50 -50.30 46.08
CA LEU A 162 -101.13 -50.22 45.56
C LEU A 162 -100.72 -48.78 45.18
N ALA A 163 -101.70 -47.89 45.03
CA ALA A 163 -101.52 -46.47 44.79
C ALA A 163 -102.19 -45.66 45.93
N VAL A 164 -101.42 -45.43 47.00
CA VAL A 164 -101.68 -44.50 48.13
C VAL A 164 -102.47 -45.10 49.31
N SER A 165 -101.73 -45.44 50.37
CA SER A 165 -102.24 -45.88 51.68
C SER A 165 -102.63 -44.69 52.56
N ASN A 166 -103.90 -44.62 53.00
CA ASN A 166 -104.25 -44.26 54.38
C ASN A 166 -105.76 -44.46 54.64
N ARG A 167 -106.11 -45.52 55.38
CA ARG A 167 -107.38 -45.59 56.13
C ARG A 167 -107.10 -46.11 57.55
N ASN A 168 -107.54 -45.33 58.53
CA ASN A 168 -107.66 -45.73 59.93
C ASN A 168 -108.71 -46.85 60.08
N PRO A 169 -108.47 -47.88 60.92
CA PRO A 169 -109.48 -48.85 61.27
C PRO A 169 -110.35 -48.41 62.47
N PRO A 170 -111.64 -48.78 62.50
CA PRO A 170 -112.53 -48.54 63.63
C PRO A 170 -112.54 -49.70 64.63
N ALA A 171 -112.93 -49.31 65.85
CA ALA A 171 -113.51 -50.02 66.98
C ALA A 171 -113.84 -51.53 66.85
N GLN A 172 -113.43 -52.34 67.85
CA GLN A 172 -114.35 -52.80 68.91
C GLN A 172 -113.65 -53.62 70.02
N ARG A 173 -113.74 -53.07 71.24
CA ARG A 173 -113.93 -53.68 72.58
C ARG A 173 -113.42 -55.12 72.82
N SER A 174 -112.39 -55.27 73.66
CA SER A 174 -112.51 -55.93 74.98
C SER A 174 -111.21 -55.86 75.83
N ASP A 175 -111.41 -55.56 77.11
CA ASP A 175 -110.52 -55.68 78.29
C ASP A 175 -109.34 -54.66 78.51
N PRO A 176 -109.56 -53.53 79.22
CA PRO A 176 -108.69 -52.34 79.26
C PRO A 176 -107.35 -52.49 80.01
N ALA A 177 -107.10 -53.58 80.74
CA ALA A 177 -105.86 -53.73 81.51
C ALA A 177 -104.71 -54.34 80.69
N LYS A 178 -105.01 -55.15 79.67
CA LYS A 178 -103.99 -55.75 78.79
C LYS A 178 -103.61 -54.84 77.61
N GLU A 179 -104.50 -53.94 77.19
CA GLU A 179 -104.22 -53.00 76.09
C GLU A 179 -103.13 -51.98 76.43
N LEU A 180 -103.04 -51.50 77.67
CA LEU A 180 -102.15 -50.39 78.03
C LEU A 180 -100.65 -50.73 77.90
N ASP A 181 -100.27 -51.98 78.20
CA ASP A 181 -98.89 -52.44 78.05
C ASP A 181 -98.53 -52.75 76.60
N SER A 182 -99.46 -53.30 75.81
CA SER A 182 -99.28 -53.46 74.36
C SER A 182 -99.23 -52.13 73.61
N LEU A 183 -100.01 -51.12 74.05
CA LEU A 183 -100.05 -49.80 73.43
C LEU A 183 -98.76 -49.01 73.70
N LYS A 184 -98.18 -49.13 74.90
CA LYS A 184 -96.88 -48.54 75.23
C LYS A 184 -95.74 -49.14 74.39
N LYS A 185 -95.76 -50.47 74.20
CA LYS A 185 -94.76 -51.15 73.35
C LYS A 185 -94.88 -50.73 71.89
N ALA A 186 -96.10 -50.72 71.33
CA ALA A 186 -96.34 -50.26 69.96
C ALA A 186 -95.96 -48.78 69.74
N MET A 187 -96.20 -47.91 70.74
CA MET A 187 -95.77 -46.50 70.69
C MET A 187 -94.23 -46.35 70.67
N SER A 188 -93.51 -47.20 71.41
CA SER A 188 -92.04 -47.22 71.39
C SER A 188 -91.50 -47.68 70.04
N ASP A 189 -92.04 -48.76 69.49
CA ASP A 189 -91.62 -49.31 68.21
C ASP A 189 -91.90 -48.31 67.07
N ASN A 190 -93.05 -47.64 67.08
CA ASN A 190 -93.41 -46.63 66.09
C ASN A 190 -92.51 -45.37 66.16
N ARG A 191 -92.10 -44.95 67.37
CA ARG A 191 -91.10 -43.88 67.53
C ARG A 191 -89.76 -44.28 66.92
N SER A 192 -89.30 -45.51 67.14
CA SER A 192 -88.02 -46.00 66.59
C SER A 192 -88.02 -46.05 65.05
N LEU A 193 -89.14 -46.50 64.45
CA LEU A 193 -89.31 -46.51 62.99
C LEU A 193 -89.35 -45.09 62.42
N THR A 194 -90.04 -44.16 63.09
CA THR A 194 -90.10 -42.75 62.66
C THR A 194 -88.71 -42.12 62.64
N THR A 195 -87.85 -42.44 63.61
CA THR A 195 -86.46 -41.96 63.65
C THR A 195 -85.65 -42.54 62.49
N ARG A 196 -85.72 -43.86 62.26
CA ARG A 196 -85.01 -44.50 61.13
C ARG A 196 -85.45 -43.95 59.77
N TYR A 197 -86.75 -43.75 59.56
CA TYR A 197 -87.25 -43.16 58.32
C TYR A 197 -86.75 -41.73 58.11
N LYS A 198 -86.61 -40.93 59.18
CA LYS A 198 -86.02 -39.59 59.08
C LYS A 198 -84.54 -39.66 58.73
N GLU A 199 -83.78 -40.54 59.37
CA GLU A 199 -82.36 -40.76 59.08
C GLU A 199 -82.13 -41.22 57.64
N GLU A 200 -82.91 -42.20 57.14
CA GLU A 200 -82.83 -42.65 55.76
C GLU A 200 -83.20 -41.53 54.77
N ARG A 201 -84.30 -40.81 55.03
CA ARG A 201 -84.72 -39.69 54.18
C ARG A 201 -83.64 -38.62 54.10
N ASP A 202 -83.04 -38.26 55.23
CA ASP A 202 -82.00 -37.24 55.30
C ASP A 202 -80.71 -37.74 54.60
N GLY A 203 -80.37 -39.03 54.76
CA GLY A 203 -79.29 -39.69 54.02
C GLY A 203 -79.48 -39.65 52.50
N TYR A 204 -80.67 -39.99 52.01
CA TYR A 204 -81.01 -39.88 50.58
C TYR A 204 -80.96 -38.45 50.08
N LYS A 205 -81.40 -37.48 50.89
CA LYS A 205 -81.33 -36.06 50.53
C LYS A 205 -79.88 -35.61 50.35
N THR A 206 -78.98 -35.97 51.26
CA THR A 206 -77.55 -35.65 51.12
C THR A 206 -76.91 -36.32 49.90
N ALA A 207 -77.22 -37.58 49.63
CA ALA A 207 -76.69 -38.28 48.44
C ALA A 207 -77.19 -37.65 47.13
N TRP A 208 -78.46 -37.23 47.11
CA TRP A 208 -79.04 -36.51 45.98
C TRP A 208 -78.37 -35.16 45.74
N GLU A 209 -78.16 -34.37 46.79
CA GLU A 209 -77.47 -33.07 46.68
C GLU A 209 -76.02 -33.23 46.20
N GLN A 210 -75.28 -34.25 46.68
CA GLN A 210 -73.93 -34.55 46.20
C GLN A 210 -73.92 -34.97 44.72
N SER A 211 -74.85 -35.84 44.31
CA SER A 211 -74.97 -36.25 42.91
C SER A 211 -75.34 -35.08 42.00
N LYS A 212 -76.21 -34.19 42.47
CA LYS A 212 -76.61 -32.99 41.74
C LYS A 212 -75.41 -32.07 41.50
N LYS A 213 -74.64 -31.77 42.55
CA LYS A 213 -73.43 -30.93 42.46
C LYS A 213 -72.39 -31.52 41.49
N LYS A 214 -72.16 -32.84 41.55
CA LYS A 214 -71.24 -33.52 40.64
C LYS A 214 -71.70 -33.46 39.17
N ASN A 215 -73.01 -33.54 38.92
CA ASN A 215 -73.55 -33.35 37.57
C ASN A 215 -73.39 -31.91 37.07
N GLU A 216 -73.58 -30.90 37.93
CA GLU A 216 -73.35 -29.49 37.57
C GLU A 216 -71.88 -29.25 37.21
N GLU A 217 -70.94 -29.79 37.98
CA GLU A 217 -69.49 -29.72 37.70
C GLU A 217 -69.13 -30.40 36.36
N LEU A 218 -69.63 -31.62 36.12
CA LEU A 218 -69.39 -32.33 34.87
C LEU A 218 -69.98 -31.59 33.66
N THR A 219 -71.17 -31.01 33.80
CA THR A 219 -71.80 -30.21 32.74
C THR A 219 -70.95 -28.98 32.42
N GLY A 220 -70.49 -28.26 33.45
CA GLY A 220 -69.60 -27.10 33.27
C GLY A 220 -68.28 -27.45 32.57
N THR A 221 -67.65 -28.58 32.94
CA THR A 221 -66.41 -29.04 32.27
C THR A 221 -66.65 -29.44 30.82
N SER A 222 -67.76 -30.12 30.51
CA SER A 222 -68.13 -30.51 29.15
C SER A 222 -68.41 -29.31 28.24
N GLU A 223 -69.09 -28.28 28.75
CA GLU A 223 -69.34 -27.04 28.02
C GLU A 223 -68.05 -26.26 27.75
N GLN A 224 -67.12 -26.25 28.72
CA GLN A 224 -65.82 -25.63 28.54
C GLN A 224 -64.99 -26.35 27.47
N GLN A 225 -64.90 -27.68 27.55
CA GLN A 225 -64.20 -28.49 26.54
C GLN A 225 -64.78 -28.29 25.13
N SER A 226 -66.12 -28.17 25.02
CA SER A 226 -66.78 -27.92 23.73
C SER A 226 -66.39 -26.55 23.14
N ARG A 227 -66.29 -25.51 23.99
CA ARG A 227 -65.83 -24.18 23.56
C ARG A 227 -64.37 -24.18 23.12
N ASP A 228 -63.50 -24.88 23.84
CA ASP A 228 -62.08 -24.97 23.51
C ASP A 228 -61.84 -25.77 22.22
N LEU A 229 -62.60 -26.86 22.01
CA LEU A 229 -62.58 -27.63 20.77
C LEU A 229 -63.03 -26.79 19.57
N TYR A 230 -64.08 -25.97 19.73
CA TYR A 230 -64.53 -25.06 18.68
C TYR A 230 -63.47 -24.00 18.32
N ARG A 231 -62.78 -23.44 19.31
CA ARG A 231 -61.66 -22.51 19.08
C ARG A 231 -60.51 -23.18 18.34
N ALA A 232 -60.07 -24.36 18.81
CA ALA A 232 -59.00 -25.12 18.16
C ALA A 232 -59.34 -25.49 16.71
N LYS A 233 -60.60 -25.85 16.43
CA LYS A 233 -61.05 -26.11 15.05
C LYS A 233 -60.99 -24.86 14.18
N LYS A 234 -61.42 -23.70 14.70
CA LYS A 234 -61.35 -22.43 13.98
C LYS A 234 -59.89 -22.04 13.67
N ASP A 235 -58.98 -22.23 14.62
CA ASP A 235 -57.56 -21.92 14.45
C ASP A 235 -56.91 -22.87 13.43
N LEU A 236 -57.27 -24.16 13.44
CA LEU A 236 -56.81 -25.13 12.45
C LEU A 236 -57.32 -24.79 11.04
N GLU A 237 -58.58 -24.40 10.89
CA GLU A 237 -59.13 -23.96 9.61
C GLU A 237 -58.44 -22.70 9.09
N LYS A 238 -58.10 -21.76 9.99
CA LYS A 238 -57.33 -20.57 9.63
C LYS A 238 -55.92 -20.96 9.17
N ALA A 239 -55.20 -21.77 9.94
CA ALA A 239 -53.86 -22.24 9.56
C ALA A 239 -53.87 -22.99 8.22
N ARG A 240 -54.90 -23.80 7.94
CA ARG A 240 -55.05 -24.52 6.67
C ARG A 240 -55.27 -23.58 5.47
N ARG A 241 -55.90 -22.41 5.68
CA ARG A 241 -56.07 -21.39 4.64
C ARG A 241 -54.79 -20.57 4.43
N ASP A 242 -54.08 -20.24 5.50
CA ASP A 242 -52.94 -19.33 5.46
C ASP A 242 -51.64 -20.03 5.03
N TYR A 243 -51.47 -21.33 5.34
CA TYR A 243 -50.24 -22.09 5.09
C TYR A 243 -49.80 -22.09 3.60
N PRO A 244 -50.67 -22.37 2.61
CA PRO A 244 -50.25 -22.35 1.20
C PRO A 244 -49.78 -20.98 0.73
N GLN A 245 -50.35 -19.90 1.28
CA GLN A 245 -49.93 -18.54 0.91
C GLN A 245 -48.55 -18.22 1.49
N LEU A 246 -48.29 -18.60 2.75
CA LEU A 246 -46.98 -18.45 3.38
C LEU A 246 -45.88 -19.24 2.65
N GLU A 247 -46.17 -20.45 2.17
CA GLU A 247 -45.23 -21.22 1.36
C GLU A 247 -44.94 -20.55 0.02
N ARG A 248 -45.96 -20.03 -0.69
CA ARG A 248 -45.76 -19.28 -1.93
C ARG A 248 -44.93 -18.01 -1.71
N ASP A 249 -45.24 -17.24 -0.66
CA ASP A 249 -44.50 -16.02 -0.34
C ASP A 249 -43.04 -16.33 -0.01
N LYS A 250 -42.78 -17.43 0.72
CA LYS A 250 -41.42 -17.92 0.99
C LYS A 250 -40.70 -18.33 -0.30
N ALA A 251 -41.38 -19.05 -1.20
CA ALA A 251 -40.82 -19.44 -2.49
C ALA A 251 -40.47 -18.23 -3.37
N ILE A 252 -41.35 -17.23 -3.46
CA ILE A 252 -41.13 -15.99 -4.22
C ILE A 252 -39.93 -15.20 -3.66
N ARG A 253 -39.81 -15.11 -2.32
CA ARG A 253 -38.65 -14.45 -1.69
C ARG A 253 -37.35 -15.19 -2.00
N ASN A 254 -37.36 -16.52 -1.90
CA ASN A 254 -36.19 -17.33 -2.21
C ASN A 254 -35.81 -17.23 -3.70
N GLU A 255 -36.78 -17.29 -4.61
CA GLU A 255 -36.55 -17.11 -6.05
C GLU A 255 -35.95 -15.72 -6.34
N SER A 256 -36.51 -14.67 -5.76
CA SER A 256 -36.01 -13.30 -5.94
C SER A 256 -34.59 -13.14 -5.41
N TYR A 257 -34.30 -13.74 -4.25
CA TYR A 257 -32.97 -13.74 -3.65
C TYR A 257 -31.95 -14.48 -4.52
N LEU A 258 -32.31 -15.67 -5.02
CA LEU A 258 -31.44 -16.48 -5.88
C LEU A 258 -31.19 -15.77 -7.22
N LYS A 259 -32.21 -15.18 -7.85
CA LYS A 259 -32.04 -14.38 -9.07
C LYS A 259 -31.09 -13.20 -8.85
N ALA A 260 -31.21 -12.49 -7.74
CA ALA A 260 -30.31 -11.40 -7.40
C ALA A 260 -28.86 -11.87 -7.18
N GLN A 261 -28.66 -13.06 -6.60
CA GLN A 261 -27.33 -13.65 -6.48
C GLN A 261 -26.75 -14.06 -7.85
N VAL A 262 -27.56 -14.65 -8.73
CA VAL A 262 -27.13 -15.04 -10.08
C VAL A 262 -26.69 -13.81 -10.87
N TYR A 263 -27.49 -12.73 -10.90
CA TYR A 263 -27.10 -11.49 -11.59
C TYR A 263 -25.80 -10.89 -11.04
N LYS A 264 -25.59 -10.92 -9.72
CA LYS A 264 -24.32 -10.47 -9.11
C LYS A 264 -23.15 -11.35 -9.52
N ALA A 265 -23.35 -12.66 -9.63
CA ALA A 265 -22.31 -13.59 -10.06
C ALA A 265 -21.97 -13.41 -11.55
N GLU A 266 -22.97 -13.23 -12.40
CA GLU A 266 -22.80 -12.96 -13.84
C GLU A 266 -22.06 -11.64 -14.09
N ALA A 267 -22.41 -10.56 -13.37
CA ALA A 267 -21.70 -9.29 -13.46
C ALA A 267 -20.22 -9.44 -13.08
N LYS A 268 -19.94 -10.12 -11.96
CA LYS A 268 -18.56 -10.41 -11.53
C LYS A 268 -17.80 -11.29 -12.52
N ALA A 269 -18.47 -12.26 -13.15
CA ALA A 269 -17.87 -13.10 -14.17
C ALA A 269 -17.51 -12.28 -15.42
N GLY A 270 -18.40 -11.39 -15.88
CA GLY A 270 -18.12 -10.48 -17.00
C GLY A 270 -16.98 -9.48 -16.72
N GLU A 271 -16.92 -8.94 -15.49
CA GLU A 271 -15.78 -8.10 -15.06
C GLU A 271 -14.47 -8.89 -15.00
N ALA A 272 -14.51 -10.15 -14.56
CA ALA A 272 -13.34 -11.02 -14.54
C ALA A 272 -12.87 -11.39 -15.96
N GLU A 273 -13.80 -11.67 -16.88
CA GLU A 273 -13.49 -11.94 -18.28
C GLU A 273 -12.87 -10.72 -18.98
N SER A 274 -13.43 -9.53 -18.76
CA SER A 274 -12.86 -8.28 -19.29
C SER A 274 -11.44 -8.06 -18.77
N ARG A 275 -11.20 -8.27 -17.46
CA ARG A 275 -9.85 -8.17 -16.87
C ARG A 275 -8.88 -9.22 -17.42
N ALA A 276 -9.36 -10.43 -17.71
CA ALA A 276 -8.52 -11.46 -18.31
C ALA A 276 -8.13 -11.10 -19.75
N LYS A 277 -9.06 -10.52 -20.53
CA LYS A 277 -8.77 -10.02 -21.89
C LYS A 277 -7.75 -8.90 -21.88
N THR A 278 -7.93 -7.88 -21.02
CA THR A 278 -6.95 -6.79 -20.92
C THR A 278 -5.58 -7.29 -20.50
N ALA A 279 -5.50 -8.24 -19.56
CA ALA A 279 -4.23 -8.83 -19.14
C ALA A 279 -3.53 -9.64 -20.26
N GLU A 280 -4.30 -10.33 -21.12
CA GLU A 280 -3.72 -11.04 -22.26
C GLU A 280 -3.22 -10.07 -23.34
N ASP A 281 -3.96 -8.97 -23.59
CA ASP A 281 -3.53 -7.91 -24.51
C ASP A 281 -2.24 -7.24 -24.00
N GLU A 282 -2.19 -6.88 -22.71
CA GLU A 282 -0.98 -6.33 -22.05
C GLU A 282 0.21 -7.29 -22.15
N LYS A 283 -0.02 -8.60 -22.01
CA LYS A 283 1.03 -9.62 -22.16
C LYS A 283 1.57 -9.67 -23.59
N VAL A 284 0.70 -9.58 -24.61
CA VAL A 284 1.14 -9.53 -26.01
C VAL A 284 1.99 -8.29 -26.29
N ASP A 285 1.59 -7.13 -25.75
CA ASP A 285 2.36 -5.89 -25.87
C ASP A 285 3.74 -6.00 -25.20
N LEU A 286 3.80 -6.57 -23.99
CA LEU A 286 5.07 -6.83 -23.29
C LEU A 286 5.97 -7.82 -24.07
N GLU A 287 5.40 -8.85 -24.68
CA GLU A 287 6.16 -9.80 -25.51
C GLU A 287 6.77 -9.13 -26.76
N LEU A 288 6.07 -8.16 -27.35
CA LEU A 288 6.59 -7.34 -28.45
C LEU A 288 7.72 -6.43 -27.98
N GLU A 289 7.55 -5.75 -26.84
CA GLU A 289 8.60 -4.88 -26.27
C GLU A 289 9.87 -5.66 -25.93
N ILE A 290 9.74 -6.86 -25.32
CA ILE A 290 10.88 -7.74 -25.03
C ILE A 290 11.61 -8.14 -26.32
N ARG A 291 10.88 -8.39 -27.41
CA ARG A 291 11.48 -8.72 -28.71
C ARG A 291 12.27 -7.55 -29.29
N ASP A 292 11.75 -6.34 -29.19
CA ASP A 292 12.40 -5.11 -29.68
C ASP A 292 13.63 -4.74 -28.84
N LEU A 293 13.54 -4.87 -27.52
CA LEU A 293 14.68 -4.72 -26.61
C LEU A 293 15.76 -5.76 -26.92
N SER A 294 15.40 -7.03 -27.12
CA SER A 294 16.33 -8.09 -27.50
C SER A 294 17.01 -7.83 -28.85
N GLY A 295 16.29 -7.21 -29.80
CA GLY A 295 16.86 -6.75 -31.06
C GLY A 295 17.87 -5.60 -30.86
N SER A 296 17.58 -4.68 -29.95
CA SER A 296 18.47 -3.57 -29.60
C SER A 296 19.74 -4.05 -28.88
N VAL A 297 19.63 -4.99 -27.95
CA VAL A 297 20.78 -5.61 -27.26
C VAL A 297 21.74 -6.24 -28.28
N ARG A 298 21.22 -7.03 -29.23
CA ARG A 298 22.07 -7.62 -30.30
C ARG A 298 22.79 -6.57 -31.15
N ARG A 299 22.16 -5.42 -31.43
CA ARG A 299 22.82 -4.32 -32.13
C ARG A 299 23.95 -3.71 -31.30
N TYR A 300 23.73 -3.50 -30.01
CA TYR A 300 24.78 -2.99 -29.11
C TYR A 300 25.94 -3.98 -28.95
N GLU A 301 25.67 -5.28 -28.85
CA GLU A 301 26.71 -6.31 -28.81
C GLU A 301 27.56 -6.31 -30.08
N SER A 302 26.93 -6.20 -31.26
CA SER A 302 27.65 -6.07 -32.54
C SER A 302 28.51 -4.81 -32.56
N LEU A 303 27.97 -3.66 -32.14
CA LEU A 303 28.68 -2.38 -32.12
C LEU A 303 29.86 -2.41 -31.13
N TYR A 304 29.69 -3.05 -29.97
CA TYR A 304 30.76 -3.26 -28.99
C TYR A 304 31.87 -4.16 -29.53
N SER A 305 31.51 -5.24 -30.22
CA SER A 305 32.47 -6.11 -30.92
C SER A 305 33.28 -5.31 -31.94
N ASP A 306 32.61 -4.52 -32.79
CA ASP A 306 33.26 -3.69 -33.80
C ASP A 306 34.21 -2.66 -33.16
N GLN A 307 33.77 -1.95 -32.12
CA GLN A 307 34.63 -1.03 -31.36
C GLN A 307 35.85 -1.74 -30.75
N THR A 308 35.67 -2.94 -30.21
CA THR A 308 36.78 -3.74 -29.64
C THR A 308 37.81 -4.11 -30.71
N THR A 309 37.37 -4.48 -31.92
CA THR A 309 38.27 -4.73 -33.04
C THR A 309 39.00 -3.47 -33.49
N GLN A 310 38.32 -2.31 -33.50
CA GLN A 310 38.91 -1.02 -33.85
C GLN A 310 39.96 -0.58 -32.84
N ILE A 311 39.68 -0.71 -31.54
CA ILE A 311 40.63 -0.43 -30.46
C ILE A 311 41.87 -1.32 -30.62
N SER A 312 41.67 -2.63 -30.83
CA SER A 312 42.77 -3.57 -31.04
C SER A 312 43.65 -3.19 -32.25
N SER A 313 43.03 -2.74 -33.34
CA SER A 313 43.74 -2.24 -34.53
C SER A 313 44.55 -0.98 -34.22
N MET A 314 43.96 -0.01 -33.51
CA MET A 314 44.68 1.21 -33.11
C MET A 314 45.83 0.92 -32.15
N SER A 315 45.65 0.04 -31.17
CA SER A 315 46.70 -0.35 -30.23
C SER A 315 47.92 -0.92 -30.96
N ARG A 316 47.72 -1.81 -31.95
CA ARG A 316 48.81 -2.30 -32.80
C ARG A 316 49.51 -1.17 -33.55
N ARG A 317 48.77 -0.21 -34.09
CA ARG A 317 49.34 0.95 -34.80
C ARG A 317 50.14 1.86 -33.86
N CYS A 318 49.68 2.05 -32.62
CA CYS A 318 50.43 2.76 -31.59
C CYS A 318 51.73 2.03 -31.22
N GLU A 319 51.70 0.70 -31.10
CA GLU A 319 52.91 -0.11 -30.86
C GLU A 319 53.91 0.01 -32.03
N ASP A 320 53.43 -0.04 -33.28
CA ASP A 320 54.26 0.15 -34.47
C ASP A 320 54.90 1.54 -34.53
N LEU A 321 54.13 2.59 -34.24
CA LEU A 321 54.66 3.96 -34.14
C LEU A 321 55.69 4.08 -33.01
N GLY A 322 55.43 3.44 -31.86
CA GLY A 322 56.40 3.35 -30.76
C GLY A 322 57.72 2.72 -31.19
N ARG A 323 57.65 1.60 -31.94
CA ARG A 323 58.84 0.97 -32.54
C ARG A 323 59.57 1.91 -33.50
N GLN A 324 58.86 2.60 -34.39
CA GLN A 324 59.48 3.57 -35.31
C GLN A 324 60.18 4.71 -34.57
N ILE A 325 59.57 5.26 -33.52
CA ILE A 325 60.17 6.30 -32.68
C ILE A 325 61.47 5.79 -32.05
N THR A 326 61.49 4.56 -31.52
CA THR A 326 62.74 4.00 -30.95
C THR A 326 63.85 3.83 -31.98
N VAL A 327 63.52 3.43 -33.21
CA VAL A 327 64.49 3.32 -34.31
C VAL A 327 65.04 4.69 -34.69
N LEU A 328 64.16 5.69 -34.84
CA LEU A 328 64.56 7.07 -35.15
C LEU A 328 65.44 7.66 -34.04
N LYS A 329 65.06 7.44 -32.77
CA LYS A 329 65.86 7.87 -31.62
C LYS A 329 67.28 7.28 -31.65
N ASN A 330 67.40 5.96 -31.85
CA ASN A 330 68.70 5.31 -31.96
C ASN A 330 69.52 5.84 -33.16
N SER A 331 68.86 6.16 -34.27
CA SER A 331 69.52 6.77 -35.44
C SER A 331 70.03 8.19 -35.15
N SER A 332 69.25 8.98 -34.42
CA SER A 332 69.61 10.34 -34.01
C SER A 332 70.76 10.34 -33.01
N GLU A 333 70.75 9.41 -32.04
CA GLU A 333 71.85 9.23 -31.09
C GLU A 333 73.17 8.86 -31.81
N LYS A 334 73.10 7.95 -32.79
CA LYS A 334 74.26 7.62 -33.64
C LYS A 334 74.76 8.84 -34.43
N ALA A 335 73.85 9.62 -35.02
CA ALA A 335 74.21 10.82 -35.76
C ALA A 335 74.87 11.87 -34.84
N ASN A 336 74.33 12.07 -33.64
CA ASN A 336 74.91 12.98 -32.64
C ASN A 336 76.30 12.54 -32.19
N ALA A 337 76.51 11.24 -31.95
CA ALA A 337 77.83 10.72 -31.61
C ALA A 337 78.85 11.00 -32.73
N LEU A 338 78.43 10.86 -33.99
CA LEU A 338 79.28 11.15 -35.16
C LEU A 338 79.59 12.65 -35.29
N VAL A 339 78.61 13.51 -35.01
CA VAL A 339 78.82 14.97 -34.94
C VAL A 339 79.83 15.34 -33.85
N GLN A 340 79.71 14.76 -32.65
CA GLN A 340 80.68 15.00 -31.57
C GLN A 340 82.09 14.53 -31.94
N GLN A 341 82.21 13.38 -32.60
CA GLN A 341 83.49 12.90 -33.10
C GLN A 341 84.10 13.89 -34.11
N LEU A 342 83.33 14.31 -35.12
CA LEU A 342 83.80 15.29 -36.11
C LEU A 342 84.19 16.63 -35.49
N GLN A 343 83.45 17.09 -34.47
CA GLN A 343 83.81 18.31 -33.72
C GLN A 343 85.14 18.15 -32.98
N SER A 344 85.41 16.98 -32.40
CA SER A 344 86.68 16.70 -31.72
C SER A 344 87.86 16.64 -32.71
N GLU A 345 87.68 16.01 -33.88
CA GLU A 345 88.68 15.97 -34.95
C GLU A 345 88.97 17.37 -35.51
N LEU A 346 87.93 18.18 -35.70
CA LEU A 346 88.09 19.57 -36.13
C LEU A 346 88.83 20.41 -35.09
N GLY A 347 88.54 20.19 -33.80
CA GLY A 347 89.25 20.83 -32.68
C GLY A 347 90.75 20.49 -32.68
N SER A 348 91.08 19.20 -32.80
CA SER A 348 92.46 18.71 -32.94
C SER A 348 93.17 19.34 -34.13
N SER A 349 92.54 19.33 -35.30
CA SER A 349 93.12 19.91 -36.52
C SER A 349 93.35 21.42 -36.38
N ARG A 350 92.41 22.14 -35.75
CA ARG A 350 92.56 23.57 -35.47
C ARG A 350 93.74 23.83 -34.55
N ASP A 351 93.90 23.05 -33.50
CA ASP A 351 94.99 23.20 -32.54
C ASP A 351 96.36 22.86 -33.17
N ASP A 352 96.42 21.84 -34.03
CA ASP A 352 97.61 21.52 -34.83
C ASP A 352 97.99 22.68 -35.76
N HIS A 353 97.01 23.28 -36.44
CA HIS A 353 97.23 24.46 -37.28
C HIS A 353 97.70 25.67 -36.46
N LEU A 354 97.11 25.91 -35.29
CA LEU A 354 97.55 26.98 -34.39
C LEU A 354 98.98 26.77 -33.88
N ASN A 355 99.35 25.53 -33.55
CA ASN A 355 100.71 25.19 -33.14
C ASN A 355 101.71 25.35 -34.29
N LYS A 356 101.33 24.95 -35.52
CA LYS A 356 102.12 25.19 -36.74
C LYS A 356 102.30 26.68 -37.01
N LEU A 357 101.26 27.48 -36.80
CA LEU A 357 101.32 28.93 -36.99
C LEU A 357 102.23 29.57 -35.93
N ARG A 358 102.19 29.07 -34.69
CA ARG A 358 103.11 29.45 -33.62
C ARG A 358 104.56 29.09 -33.96
N SER A 359 104.81 27.90 -34.51
CA SER A 359 106.17 27.47 -34.92
C SER A 359 106.70 28.31 -36.07
N LEU A 360 105.86 28.61 -37.07
CA LEU A 360 106.22 29.52 -38.16
C LEU A 360 106.48 30.95 -37.66
N GLN A 361 105.75 31.40 -36.65
CA GLN A 361 105.98 32.71 -36.04
C GLN A 361 107.28 32.75 -35.24
N THR A 362 107.65 31.66 -34.56
CA THR A 362 108.97 31.54 -33.92
C THR A 362 110.09 31.48 -34.96
N GLU A 363 109.93 30.71 -36.04
CA GLU A 363 110.90 30.67 -37.15
C GLU A 363 111.04 32.04 -37.81
N LYS A 364 109.93 32.76 -38.02
CA LYS A 364 109.95 34.14 -38.50
C LYS A 364 110.72 35.04 -37.55
N SER A 365 110.49 34.94 -36.23
CA SER A 365 111.22 35.75 -35.25
C SER A 365 112.72 35.42 -35.21
N GLU A 366 113.10 34.18 -35.47
CA GLU A 366 114.51 33.78 -35.63
C GLU A 366 115.10 34.29 -36.94
N ALA A 367 114.34 34.26 -38.04
CA ALA A 367 114.74 34.84 -39.31
C ALA A 367 114.89 36.37 -39.20
N ASP A 368 113.99 37.06 -38.50
CA ASP A 368 114.06 38.49 -38.21
C ASP A 368 115.28 38.80 -37.33
N LYS A 369 115.61 37.95 -36.34
CA LYS A 369 116.85 38.07 -35.56
C LYS A 369 118.10 37.87 -36.43
N ARG A 370 118.11 36.89 -37.33
CA ARG A 370 119.21 36.67 -38.29
C ARG A 370 119.33 37.86 -39.26
N PHE A 371 118.21 38.39 -39.74
CA PHE A 371 118.16 39.57 -40.58
C PHE A 371 118.70 40.79 -39.83
N GLN A 372 118.33 40.97 -38.56
CA GLN A 372 118.87 42.02 -37.71
C GLN A 372 120.37 41.84 -37.48
N GLN A 373 120.84 40.61 -37.29
CA GLN A 373 122.27 40.30 -37.16
C GLN A 373 123.05 40.64 -38.45
N VAL A 374 122.50 40.28 -39.60
CA VAL A 374 123.04 40.66 -40.92
C VAL A 374 122.98 42.17 -41.13
N SER A 375 121.91 42.83 -40.67
CA SER A 375 121.75 44.28 -40.68
C SER A 375 122.74 44.99 -39.75
N ASP A 376 123.05 44.40 -38.59
CA ASP A 376 124.04 44.90 -37.64
C ASP A 376 125.47 44.64 -38.14
N GLU A 377 125.72 43.54 -38.85
CA GLU A 377 126.97 43.29 -39.58
C GLU A 377 127.12 44.23 -40.79
N LEU A 378 126.03 44.50 -41.51
CA LEU A 378 125.96 45.53 -42.55
C LEU A 378 126.21 46.91 -41.93
N GLY A 379 125.70 47.18 -40.73
CA GLY A 379 125.96 48.37 -39.95
C GLY A 379 127.44 48.49 -39.53
N LYS A 380 128.10 47.38 -39.17
CA LYS A 380 129.55 47.35 -38.89
C LYS A 380 130.39 47.54 -40.17
N LEU A 381 129.94 47.03 -41.31
CA LEU A 381 130.53 47.29 -42.63
C LEU A 381 130.29 48.72 -43.11
N GLN A 382 129.16 49.32 -42.74
CA GLN A 382 128.81 50.71 -43.01
C GLN A 382 129.61 51.68 -42.12
N ILE A 383 129.99 51.26 -40.91
CA ILE A 383 130.96 51.96 -40.04
C ILE A 383 132.39 51.89 -40.59
N ALA A 384 132.74 50.87 -41.38
CA ALA A 384 134.03 50.80 -42.08
C ALA A 384 134.09 51.66 -43.36
N HIS A 385 132.97 52.21 -43.82
CA HIS A 385 132.88 52.88 -45.10
C HIS A 385 131.97 54.12 -45.09
N SER A 386 132.24 55.12 -44.25
CA SER A 386 131.79 56.51 -44.38
C SER A 386 132.15 57.29 -43.10
N ASN A 387 133.36 57.83 -42.99
CA ASN A 387 133.56 59.27 -43.22
C ASN A 387 132.76 59.80 -44.40
N ASP A 388 131.55 60.29 -44.16
CA ASP A 388 131.18 61.68 -44.42
C ASP A 388 129.70 61.92 -44.16
N SER A 389 129.38 63.16 -43.80
CA SER A 389 128.06 63.79 -43.89
C SER A 389 127.11 63.63 -42.70
N THR A 390 127.29 64.59 -41.79
CA THR A 390 126.27 65.31 -41.02
C THR A 390 124.87 65.36 -41.66
N SER A 391 123.88 64.57 -41.17
CA SER A 391 122.44 64.96 -41.21
C SER A 391 121.45 64.01 -40.46
N LEU A 392 121.75 63.55 -39.24
CA LEU A 392 120.80 62.67 -38.49
C LEU A 392 120.62 63.07 -37.03
N ILE A 393 120.27 64.35 -36.80
CA ILE A 393 119.80 64.82 -35.48
C ILE A 393 118.28 65.13 -35.50
N SER A 394 117.67 65.27 -36.68
CA SER A 394 116.24 65.61 -36.82
C SER A 394 115.26 64.42 -36.69
N ALA A 395 115.68 63.19 -37.02
CA ALA A 395 114.78 62.02 -37.06
C ALA A 395 114.49 61.37 -35.68
N ASN A 396 115.29 61.68 -34.65
CA ASN A 396 115.20 61.04 -33.33
C ASN A 396 114.15 61.70 -32.40
N GLU A 397 113.80 62.97 -32.64
CA GLU A 397 112.79 63.70 -31.87
C GLU A 397 111.35 63.43 -32.34
N GLU A 398 111.15 62.96 -33.58
CA GLU A 398 109.82 62.52 -34.05
C GLU A 398 109.42 61.14 -33.50
N LEU A 399 110.35 60.19 -33.39
CA LEU A 399 110.08 58.85 -32.86
C LEU A 399 109.63 58.87 -31.39
N SER A 400 110.11 59.84 -30.60
CA SER A 400 109.71 60.00 -29.20
C SER A 400 108.30 60.59 -29.05
N ARG A 401 107.84 61.42 -30.00
CA ARG A 401 106.46 61.95 -30.02
C ARG A 401 105.44 60.89 -30.43
N VAL A 402 105.77 60.06 -31.41
CA VAL A 402 104.88 58.99 -31.90
C VAL A 402 104.64 57.92 -30.83
N ARG A 403 105.66 57.57 -30.04
CA ARG A 403 105.52 56.62 -28.92
C ARG A 403 104.54 57.10 -27.85
N GLY A 404 104.62 58.37 -27.45
CA GLY A 404 103.68 58.97 -26.49
C GLY A 404 102.24 59.05 -27.02
N HIS A 405 102.05 59.22 -28.35
CA HIS A 405 100.73 59.16 -28.97
C HIS A 405 100.16 57.73 -29.01
N CYS A 406 101.00 56.71 -29.23
CA CYS A 406 100.57 55.31 -29.20
C CYS A 406 100.13 54.86 -27.81
N GLU A 407 100.84 55.23 -26.74
CA GLU A 407 100.46 54.89 -25.36
C GLU A 407 99.17 55.62 -24.93
N GLY A 408 99.01 56.89 -25.34
CA GLY A 408 97.78 57.64 -25.14
C GLY A 408 96.58 57.03 -25.88
N LEU A 409 96.77 56.60 -27.13
CA LEU A 409 95.75 55.91 -27.92
C LEU A 409 95.38 54.56 -27.31
N GLN A 410 96.36 53.81 -26.81
CA GLN A 410 96.10 52.49 -26.22
C GLN A 410 95.21 52.61 -24.97
N LEU A 411 95.48 53.59 -24.10
CA LEU A 411 94.63 53.85 -22.94
C LEU A 411 93.23 54.33 -23.31
N THR A 412 93.08 55.12 -24.39
CA THR A 412 91.76 55.53 -24.88
C THR A 412 91.00 54.35 -25.51
N VAL A 413 91.67 53.47 -26.24
CA VAL A 413 91.07 52.26 -26.83
C VAL A 413 90.64 51.29 -25.74
N GLU A 414 91.44 51.08 -24.69
CA GLU A 414 91.07 50.23 -23.55
C GLU A 414 89.90 50.80 -22.74
N ALA A 415 89.84 52.13 -22.58
CA ALA A 415 88.71 52.81 -21.95
C ALA A 415 87.43 52.67 -22.80
N GLN A 416 87.52 52.89 -24.11
CA GLN A 416 86.41 52.70 -25.04
C GLN A 416 85.95 51.24 -25.11
N ARG A 417 86.88 50.28 -25.02
CA ARG A 417 86.55 48.86 -24.98
C ARG A 417 85.77 48.48 -23.73
N ARG A 418 86.18 48.97 -22.55
CA ARG A 418 85.43 48.78 -21.30
C ARG A 418 84.05 49.45 -21.34
N GLU A 419 83.95 50.62 -21.96
CA GLU A 419 82.66 51.29 -22.18
C GLU A 419 81.75 50.52 -23.15
N LEU A 420 82.32 49.91 -24.19
CA LEU A 420 81.61 49.00 -25.11
C LEU A 420 81.14 47.73 -24.40
N GLU A 421 81.99 47.07 -23.62
CA GLU A 421 81.62 45.88 -22.85
C GLU A 421 80.51 46.17 -21.83
N THR A 422 80.52 47.34 -21.19
CA THR A 422 79.43 47.76 -20.29
C THR A 422 78.15 48.12 -21.04
N LYS A 423 78.24 48.70 -22.23
CA LYS A 423 77.07 48.94 -23.10
C LYS A 423 76.49 47.63 -23.62
N ASP A 424 77.31 46.68 -24.06
CA ASP A 424 76.88 45.36 -24.53
C ASP A 424 76.19 44.56 -23.42
N GLN A 425 76.74 44.59 -22.19
CA GLN A 425 76.09 43.97 -21.04
C GLN A 425 74.72 44.60 -20.75
N LYS A 426 74.62 45.94 -20.84
CA LYS A 426 73.37 46.67 -20.63
C LYS A 426 72.35 46.42 -21.75
N ILE A 427 72.81 46.21 -22.98
CA ILE A 427 71.97 45.80 -24.11
C ILE A 427 71.44 44.39 -23.88
N SER A 428 72.28 43.43 -23.50
CA SER A 428 71.85 42.04 -23.20
C SER A 428 70.82 41.96 -22.06
N ASP A 429 70.97 42.78 -21.02
CA ASP A 429 70.01 42.81 -19.91
C ASP A 429 68.68 43.49 -20.32
N LEU A 430 68.72 44.49 -21.20
CA LEU A 430 67.53 45.11 -21.78
C LEU A 430 66.81 44.19 -22.77
N GLU A 431 67.54 43.43 -23.59
CA GLU A 431 66.98 42.43 -24.50
C GLU A 431 66.27 41.32 -23.73
N ARG A 432 66.90 40.79 -22.67
CA ARG A 432 66.28 39.79 -21.78
C ARG A 432 64.99 40.31 -21.14
N ALA A 433 65.01 41.54 -20.61
CA ALA A 433 63.83 42.16 -20.03
C ALA A 433 62.73 42.46 -21.07
N SER A 434 63.11 42.75 -22.32
CA SER A 434 62.18 42.92 -23.43
C SER A 434 61.53 41.60 -23.82
N GLU A 435 62.31 40.53 -23.95
CA GLU A 435 61.82 39.19 -24.28
C GLU A 435 60.85 38.66 -23.21
N GLU A 436 61.15 38.87 -21.92
CA GLU A 436 60.24 38.51 -20.82
C GLU A 436 58.93 39.31 -20.88
N LYS A 437 59.00 40.61 -21.18
CA LYS A 437 57.81 41.45 -21.36
C LYS A 437 57.01 41.04 -22.60
N ASP A 438 57.67 40.74 -23.72
CA ASP A 438 57.02 40.30 -24.96
C ASP A 438 56.39 38.92 -24.80
N ALA A 439 57.02 38.01 -24.03
CA ALA A 439 56.43 36.74 -23.65
C ALA A 439 55.19 36.94 -22.76
N SER A 440 55.26 37.84 -21.78
CA SER A 440 54.11 38.19 -20.93
C SER A 440 52.97 38.86 -21.71
N ILE A 441 53.29 39.73 -22.67
CA ILE A 441 52.31 40.39 -23.54
C ILE A 441 51.68 39.36 -24.47
N LYS A 442 52.47 38.49 -25.13
CA LYS A 442 51.94 37.39 -25.95
C LYS A 442 51.02 36.45 -25.17
N ALA A 443 51.37 36.11 -23.93
CA ALA A 443 50.51 35.28 -23.07
C ALA A 443 49.19 35.99 -22.73
N ARG A 444 49.25 37.30 -22.45
CA ARG A 444 48.06 38.13 -22.18
C ARG A 444 47.20 38.29 -23.43
N ASP A 445 47.81 38.57 -24.59
CA ASP A 445 47.11 38.72 -25.87
C ASP A 445 46.49 37.41 -26.35
N ALA A 446 47.15 36.27 -26.13
CA ALA A 446 46.56 34.96 -26.39
C ALA A 446 45.33 34.70 -25.51
N THR A 447 45.39 35.12 -24.24
CA THR A 447 44.25 35.02 -23.30
C THR A 447 43.11 35.94 -23.71
N ILE A 448 43.40 37.20 -24.03
CA ILE A 448 42.42 38.19 -24.50
C ILE A 448 41.80 37.74 -25.82
N ASN A 449 42.59 37.26 -26.78
CA ASN A 449 42.08 36.74 -28.05
C ASN A 449 41.18 35.52 -27.85
N SER A 450 41.55 34.59 -26.96
CA SER A 450 40.68 33.46 -26.61
C SER A 450 39.37 33.93 -25.97
N GLN A 451 39.42 34.94 -25.10
CA GLN A 451 38.24 35.52 -24.44
C GLN A 451 37.37 36.28 -25.45
N MET A 452 37.95 37.08 -26.33
CA MET A 452 37.27 37.85 -27.36
C MET A 452 36.64 36.92 -28.42
N GLN A 453 37.31 35.84 -28.80
CA GLN A 453 36.72 34.81 -29.67
C GLN A 453 35.53 34.12 -28.98
N ARG A 454 35.62 33.78 -27.70
CA ARG A 454 34.49 33.20 -26.95
C ARG A 454 33.32 34.17 -26.83
N ALA A 455 33.57 35.43 -26.46
CA ALA A 455 32.55 36.47 -26.39
C ALA A 455 31.94 36.77 -27.77
N SER A 456 32.75 36.82 -28.83
CA SER A 456 32.27 37.01 -30.21
C SER A 456 31.43 35.83 -30.68
N THR A 457 31.84 34.59 -30.38
CA THR A 457 31.07 33.39 -30.71
C THR A 457 29.75 33.36 -29.92
N PHE A 458 29.79 33.74 -28.64
CA PHE A 458 28.62 33.88 -27.79
C PHE A 458 27.65 34.95 -28.33
N LEU A 459 28.12 36.17 -28.61
CA LEU A 459 27.31 37.23 -29.22
C LEU A 459 26.75 36.83 -30.60
N ARG A 460 27.49 36.04 -31.37
CA ARG A 460 27.01 35.50 -32.65
C ARG A 460 25.92 34.44 -32.48
N HIS A 461 25.97 33.64 -31.41
CA HIS A 461 24.88 32.75 -31.01
C HIS A 461 23.67 33.51 -30.45
N LEU A 462 23.87 34.72 -29.91
CA LEU A 462 22.82 35.62 -29.42
C LEU A 462 22.16 36.48 -30.51
N SER A 463 22.76 36.58 -31.70
CA SER A 463 22.29 37.41 -32.80
C SER A 463 21.02 36.83 -33.46
N LEU A 464 19.86 37.09 -32.85
CA LEU A 464 18.63 37.38 -33.58
C LEU A 464 18.64 38.89 -33.85
N ASN A 465 18.50 39.29 -35.12
CA ASN A 465 18.59 40.66 -35.65
C ASN A 465 17.65 41.70 -35.02
N VAL A 466 17.79 42.00 -33.73
CA VAL A 466 17.03 43.05 -33.05
C VAL A 466 17.99 43.79 -32.13
N GLU A 467 18.39 44.99 -32.53
CA GLU A 467 19.04 45.95 -31.62
C GLU A 467 18.02 46.32 -30.53
N SER A 468 18.29 45.93 -29.28
CA SER A 468 17.49 46.24 -28.10
C SER A 468 18.43 46.75 -27.02
N ASP A 469 17.99 47.72 -26.22
CA ASP A 469 18.77 48.28 -25.10
C ASP A 469 19.23 47.18 -24.11
N ALA A 470 18.47 46.09 -24.01
CA ALA A 470 18.85 44.90 -23.26
C ALA A 470 20.12 44.22 -23.83
N TRP A 471 20.29 44.20 -25.15
CA TRP A 471 21.46 43.62 -25.82
C TRP A 471 22.72 44.47 -25.66
N ASN A 472 22.58 45.80 -25.66
CA ASN A 472 23.69 46.69 -25.36
C ASN A 472 24.16 46.53 -23.91
N CYS A 473 23.22 46.40 -22.95
CA CYS A 473 23.55 46.12 -21.56
C CYS A 473 24.25 44.76 -21.37
N ILE A 474 23.84 43.71 -22.09
CA ILE A 474 24.48 42.39 -22.04
C ILE A 474 25.89 42.46 -22.64
N ALA A 475 26.07 43.14 -23.77
CA ALA A 475 27.39 43.31 -24.39
C ALA A 475 28.36 44.08 -23.48
N GLU A 476 27.90 45.16 -22.83
CA GLU A 476 28.69 45.88 -21.82
C GLU A 476 29.03 44.99 -20.62
N ARG A 477 28.07 44.23 -20.08
CA ARG A 477 28.28 43.34 -18.94
C ARG A 477 29.20 42.14 -19.26
N VAL A 478 29.09 41.52 -20.44
CA VAL A 478 30.03 40.46 -20.89
C VAL A 478 31.47 40.97 -20.92
N LEU A 479 31.68 42.22 -21.32
CA LEU A 479 33.01 42.83 -21.35
C LEU A 479 33.51 43.21 -19.94
N VAL A 480 32.63 43.58 -19.02
CA VAL A 480 32.97 43.94 -17.63
C VAL A 480 33.19 42.70 -16.75
N ASP A 481 32.36 41.66 -16.85
CA ASP A 481 32.38 40.46 -16.00
C ASP A 481 33.59 39.54 -16.21
N THR A 482 34.33 39.70 -17.31
CA THR A 482 35.55 38.89 -17.55
C THR A 482 36.69 39.18 -16.56
N THR A 483 36.58 40.24 -15.74
CA THR A 483 37.49 40.55 -14.63
C THR A 483 36.91 40.26 -13.24
N SER A 484 35.62 39.96 -13.14
CA SER A 484 34.92 39.71 -11.88
C SER A 484 34.96 38.22 -11.53
N THR A 485 36.01 37.89 -10.79
CA THR A 485 36.02 36.96 -9.64
C THR A 485 34.76 36.13 -9.43
N SER A 486 34.92 34.80 -9.58
CA SER A 486 34.46 33.80 -8.61
C SER A 486 33.07 34.04 -8.01
N LEU A 487 32.08 33.23 -8.42
CA LEU A 487 30.83 33.01 -7.69
C LEU A 487 31.15 32.40 -6.31
N THR A 488 31.69 33.22 -5.41
CA THR A 488 31.89 32.90 -4.00
C THR A 488 30.62 33.28 -3.25
N SER A 489 29.80 32.27 -2.98
CA SER A 489 29.18 32.17 -1.66
C SER A 489 29.48 30.78 -1.13
N ALA A 490 30.40 30.71 -0.17
CA ALA A 490 30.91 29.48 0.41
C ALA A 490 29.90 28.77 1.35
N GLU A 491 28.69 29.31 1.52
CA GLU A 491 27.71 28.76 2.46
C GLU A 491 26.59 27.95 1.78
N TRP A 492 26.25 28.25 0.53
CA TRP A 492 25.11 27.62 -0.13
C TRP A 492 25.51 26.57 -1.16
N ARG A 493 25.51 25.29 -0.76
CA ARG A 493 25.60 24.18 -1.72
C ARG A 493 24.23 23.95 -2.35
N PRO A 494 24.04 23.97 -3.66
CA PRO A 494 22.74 23.64 -4.24
C PRO A 494 22.54 22.10 -4.20
N TRP A 495 21.32 21.62 -3.98
CA TRP A 495 20.98 20.19 -3.93
C TRP A 495 21.02 19.57 -5.33
N VAL A 496 21.57 18.36 -5.43
CA VAL A 496 21.71 17.65 -6.71
C VAL A 496 20.37 17.02 -7.08
N ILE A 497 19.77 17.45 -8.19
CA ILE A 497 18.52 16.87 -8.69
C ILE A 497 18.84 15.56 -9.42
N PHE A 498 18.40 14.43 -8.87
CA PHE A 498 18.51 13.12 -9.49
C PHE A 498 17.39 12.85 -10.50
N PRO A 499 17.58 11.89 -11.43
CA PRO A 499 16.52 11.46 -12.33
C PRO A 499 15.29 11.03 -11.56
N SER A 500 14.16 11.67 -11.85
CA SER A 500 12.89 11.40 -11.18
C SER A 500 12.34 10.01 -11.54
N TRP A 501 11.68 9.36 -10.60
CA TRP A 501 10.92 8.13 -10.83
C TRP A 501 9.48 8.50 -11.19
N SER A 502 9.31 9.03 -12.40
CA SER A 502 8.01 9.40 -12.97
C SER A 502 7.97 9.01 -14.45
N GLY A 503 6.76 8.71 -14.95
CA GLY A 503 6.52 8.58 -16.39
C GLY A 503 6.47 9.93 -17.12
N ASP A 504 6.49 11.05 -16.39
CA ASP A 504 6.51 12.39 -16.97
C ASP A 504 7.88 12.70 -17.60
N ALA A 505 7.90 12.84 -18.92
CA ALA A 505 9.08 13.21 -19.69
C ALA A 505 9.67 14.58 -19.28
N SER A 506 8.87 15.49 -18.69
CA SER A 506 9.36 16.78 -18.17
C SER A 506 10.26 16.66 -16.95
N LEU A 507 10.22 15.51 -16.28
CA LEU A 507 11.03 15.23 -15.09
C LEU A 507 12.28 14.39 -15.38
N ALA A 508 12.53 14.10 -16.66
CA ALA A 508 13.75 13.43 -17.09
C ALA A 508 14.96 14.37 -16.96
N THR A 509 16.06 13.84 -16.42
CA THR A 509 17.37 14.50 -16.45
C THR A 509 18.33 13.70 -17.33
N TRP A 510 19.15 14.41 -18.09
CA TRP A 510 20.19 13.83 -18.96
C TRP A 510 21.41 14.75 -18.98
N GLU A 511 22.59 14.19 -19.28
CA GLU A 511 23.81 14.98 -19.38
C GLU A 511 23.87 15.71 -20.72
N ASP A 512 23.90 17.04 -20.68
CA ASP A 512 24.07 17.86 -21.86
C ASP A 512 25.56 18.14 -22.09
N SER A 513 26.05 17.97 -23.32
CA SER A 513 27.45 18.29 -23.66
C SER A 513 27.62 19.75 -24.08
N ARG A 514 26.53 20.52 -24.20
CA ARG A 514 26.55 21.92 -24.64
C ARG A 514 27.12 22.85 -23.57
N SER A 515 27.66 23.98 -24.02
CA SER A 515 28.20 24.99 -23.11
C SER A 515 27.08 25.60 -22.24
N PRO A 516 27.39 26.02 -20.99
CA PRO A 516 26.40 26.61 -20.09
C PRO A 516 25.65 27.80 -20.70
N GLU A 517 26.34 28.58 -21.53
CA GLU A 517 25.79 29.72 -22.25
C GLU A 517 24.69 29.31 -23.26
N LEU A 518 24.91 28.23 -24.02
CA LEU A 518 23.94 27.74 -25.00
C LEU A 518 22.73 27.11 -24.30
N VAL A 519 22.96 26.44 -23.17
CA VAL A 519 21.90 25.87 -22.32
C VAL A 519 21.04 26.96 -21.71
N ALA A 520 21.65 28.01 -21.17
CA ALA A 520 20.94 29.17 -20.66
C ALA A 520 20.09 29.86 -21.74
N LEU A 521 20.60 29.95 -22.97
CA LEU A 521 19.83 30.51 -24.08
C LEU A 521 18.65 29.65 -24.51
N ASN A 522 18.83 28.34 -24.59
CA ASN A 522 17.74 27.43 -24.85
C ASN A 522 16.66 27.53 -23.76
N LEU A 523 17.05 27.65 -22.49
CA LEU A 523 16.13 27.90 -21.39
C LEU A 523 15.34 29.20 -21.61
N LEU A 524 16.01 30.30 -21.96
CA LEU A 524 15.33 31.57 -22.24
C LEU A 524 14.27 31.43 -23.35
N VAL A 525 14.62 30.73 -24.44
CA VAL A 525 13.69 30.51 -25.56
C VAL A 525 12.50 29.65 -25.12
N THR A 526 12.76 28.50 -24.48
CA THR A 526 11.73 27.56 -24.05
C THR A 526 10.79 28.15 -22.98
N LEU A 527 11.32 28.95 -22.05
CA LEU A 527 10.52 29.57 -20.99
C LEU A 527 9.71 30.76 -21.53
N LYS A 528 10.27 31.56 -22.45
CA LYS A 528 9.56 32.73 -23.00
C LYS A 528 8.42 32.33 -23.93
N ASP A 529 8.55 31.23 -24.67
CA ASP A 529 7.52 30.74 -25.57
C ASP A 529 6.63 29.69 -24.90
N LYS A 530 5.36 30.06 -24.67
CA LYS A 530 4.35 29.19 -24.05
C LYS A 530 3.93 28.01 -24.94
N SER A 531 4.30 28.02 -26.22
CA SER A 531 3.98 26.96 -27.18
C SER A 531 5.02 25.84 -27.24
N VAL A 532 6.23 26.07 -26.73
CA VAL A 532 7.32 25.08 -26.74
C VAL A 532 7.10 24.04 -25.63
N ASP A 533 7.44 22.78 -25.88
CA ASP A 533 7.29 21.73 -24.87
C ASP A 533 8.24 21.94 -23.68
N ALA A 534 7.77 21.69 -22.46
CA ALA A 534 8.56 21.82 -21.24
C ALA A 534 9.41 20.57 -20.90
N LYS A 535 9.35 19.53 -21.75
CA LYS A 535 10.03 18.24 -21.53
C LYS A 535 11.51 18.35 -21.16
N ASP A 536 12.25 19.25 -21.81
CA ASP A 536 13.68 19.37 -21.61
C ASP A 536 14.08 20.37 -20.52
N VAL A 537 13.11 21.08 -19.92
CA VAL A 537 13.40 22.22 -19.03
C VAL A 537 14.16 21.76 -17.78
N LEU A 538 13.76 20.66 -17.13
CA LEU A 538 14.46 20.18 -15.93
C LEU A 538 15.89 19.73 -16.25
N ALA A 539 16.10 19.05 -17.38
CA ALA A 539 17.44 18.64 -17.82
C ALA A 539 18.34 19.85 -18.09
N LEU A 540 17.82 20.87 -18.79
CA LEU A 540 18.55 22.11 -19.06
C LEU A 540 18.88 22.88 -17.77
N LEU A 541 17.93 22.98 -16.82
CA LEU A 541 18.16 23.61 -15.51
C LEU A 541 19.21 22.85 -14.69
N HIS A 542 19.10 21.52 -14.64
CA HIS A 542 20.07 20.65 -13.96
C HIS A 542 21.48 20.84 -14.53
N HIS A 543 21.62 20.83 -15.86
CA HIS A 543 22.90 21.03 -16.52
C HIS A 543 23.48 22.42 -16.27
N LEU A 544 22.65 23.47 -16.36
CA LEU A 544 23.07 24.84 -16.08
C LEU A 544 23.58 24.97 -14.64
N GLN A 545 22.86 24.42 -13.67
CA GLN A 545 23.24 24.40 -12.26
C GLN A 545 24.58 23.67 -12.02
N LYS A 546 24.81 22.53 -12.71
CA LYS A 546 26.08 21.78 -12.64
C LYS A 546 27.23 22.59 -13.27
N ALA A 547 27.03 23.12 -14.46
CA ALA A 547 28.04 23.85 -15.21
C ALA A 547 28.46 25.17 -14.53
N MET A 548 27.53 25.85 -13.83
CA MET A 548 27.82 27.04 -13.03
C MET A 548 28.75 26.77 -11.83
N LYS A 549 28.86 25.52 -11.35
CA LYS A 549 29.81 25.14 -10.30
C LYS A 549 31.22 24.90 -10.83
N GLU A 550 31.34 24.40 -12.06
CA GLU A 550 32.58 23.80 -12.58
C GLU A 550 33.36 24.75 -13.51
N VAL A 551 32.68 25.71 -14.15
CA VAL A 551 33.27 26.53 -15.22
C VAL A 551 33.17 28.02 -14.90
N LYS A 552 34.23 28.79 -15.19
CA LYS A 552 34.16 30.26 -15.32
C LYS A 552 33.27 30.59 -16.51
N SER A 553 31.96 30.64 -16.28
CA SER A 553 30.92 30.83 -17.29
C SER A 553 30.54 32.31 -17.44
N MET A 554 30.15 32.71 -18.65
CA MET A 554 29.58 34.04 -18.92
C MET A 554 28.08 34.11 -18.60
N VAL A 555 27.50 33.08 -17.95
CA VAL A 555 26.09 33.05 -17.56
C VAL A 555 25.71 34.21 -16.62
N SER A 556 26.63 34.75 -15.83
CA SER A 556 26.41 35.95 -15.02
C SER A 556 25.94 37.14 -15.87
N ALA A 557 26.47 37.28 -17.08
CA ALA A 557 26.14 38.38 -17.98
C ALA A 557 24.70 38.30 -18.54
N ILE A 558 24.08 37.11 -18.52
CA ILE A 558 22.68 36.89 -18.91
C ILE A 558 21.78 36.55 -17.71
N ALA A 559 22.29 36.69 -16.48
CA ALA A 559 21.55 36.39 -15.25
C ALA A 559 20.23 37.17 -15.18
N HIS A 560 20.28 38.46 -15.50
CA HIS A 560 19.09 39.34 -15.50
C HIS A 560 17.98 38.80 -16.41
N LEU A 561 18.32 38.40 -17.65
CA LEU A 561 17.35 37.82 -18.58
C LEU A 561 16.79 36.49 -18.07
N LEU A 562 17.63 35.66 -17.45
CA LEU A 562 17.21 34.38 -16.87
C LEU A 562 16.22 34.60 -15.72
N ILE A 563 16.52 35.52 -14.80
CA ILE A 563 15.62 35.84 -13.69
C ILE A 563 14.32 36.46 -14.19
N GLU A 564 14.36 37.33 -15.20
CA GLU A 564 13.15 37.88 -15.82
C GLU A 564 12.30 36.78 -16.47
N ALA A 565 12.92 35.85 -17.20
CA ALA A 565 12.23 34.70 -17.77
C ALA A 565 11.63 33.80 -16.69
N PHE A 566 12.37 33.53 -15.60
CA PHE A 566 11.89 32.75 -14.47
C PHE A 566 10.68 33.41 -13.81
N LEU A 567 10.71 34.74 -13.61
CA LEU A 567 9.60 35.51 -13.08
C LEU A 567 8.35 35.41 -13.96
N GLY A 568 8.52 35.46 -15.28
CA GLY A 568 7.43 35.36 -16.26
C GLY A 568 6.72 34.01 -16.32
N VAL A 569 7.36 32.94 -15.83
CA VAL A 569 6.86 31.56 -15.89
C VAL A 569 6.51 30.95 -14.54
N VAL A 570 6.58 31.71 -13.45
CA VAL A 570 6.29 31.22 -12.09
C VAL A 570 4.94 30.48 -12.01
N GLY A 571 3.90 31.06 -12.62
CA GLY A 571 2.54 30.49 -12.68
C GLY A 571 2.27 29.60 -13.90
N ASP A 572 3.29 29.19 -14.65
CA ASP A 572 3.10 28.34 -15.82
C ASP A 572 2.67 26.92 -15.39
N PRO A 573 1.52 26.41 -15.86
CA PRO A 573 1.05 25.07 -15.52
C PRO A 573 1.89 23.96 -16.14
N ARG A 574 2.70 24.24 -17.17
CA ARG A 574 3.63 23.25 -17.76
C ARG A 574 4.76 22.89 -16.80
N LEU A 575 5.07 23.75 -15.82
CA LEU A 575 6.21 23.59 -14.94
C LEU A 575 5.82 22.85 -13.65
N HIS A 576 6.38 21.64 -13.51
CA HIS A 576 6.36 20.87 -12.27
C HIS A 576 7.12 21.57 -11.11
N LEU A 577 6.81 21.18 -9.87
CA LEU A 577 7.46 21.64 -8.64
C LEU A 577 9.00 21.60 -8.71
N MET A 578 9.55 20.51 -9.27
CA MET A 578 10.99 20.31 -9.44
C MET A 578 11.66 21.35 -10.35
N HIS A 579 10.97 21.85 -11.38
CA HIS A 579 11.47 22.93 -12.24
C HIS A 579 11.64 24.22 -11.45
N ARG A 580 10.57 24.61 -10.74
CA ARG A 580 10.56 25.83 -9.94
C ARG A 580 11.57 25.77 -8.81
N PHE A 581 11.73 24.58 -8.20
CA PHE A 581 12.78 24.32 -7.22
C PHE A 581 14.19 24.52 -7.82
N ALA A 582 14.47 23.94 -9.00
CA ALA A 582 15.75 24.14 -9.70
C ALA A 582 15.99 25.61 -10.06
N MET A 583 14.96 26.34 -10.50
CA MET A 583 15.02 27.77 -10.77
C MET A 583 15.37 28.58 -9.51
N CYS A 584 14.76 28.27 -8.35
CA CYS A 584 15.14 28.89 -7.06
C CYS A 584 16.61 28.64 -6.74
N GLN A 585 17.12 27.43 -7.00
CA GLN A 585 18.52 27.14 -6.75
C GLN A 585 19.45 27.96 -7.63
N ILE A 586 19.16 28.03 -8.94
CA ILE A 586 19.94 28.83 -9.88
C ILE A 586 19.86 30.32 -9.53
N ALA A 587 18.67 30.82 -9.18
CA ALA A 587 18.50 32.22 -8.76
C ALA A 587 19.33 32.56 -7.51
N THR A 588 19.40 31.63 -6.55
CA THR A 588 20.24 31.78 -5.35
C THR A 588 21.74 31.76 -5.69
N LEU A 589 22.15 31.03 -6.73
CA LEU A 589 23.53 31.03 -7.23
C LEU A 589 23.89 32.32 -7.98
N LEU A 590 22.94 32.97 -8.65
CA LEU A 590 23.16 34.19 -9.45
C LEU A 590 23.25 35.49 -8.64
N ASP A 591 23.40 35.37 -7.31
CA ASP A 591 23.52 36.45 -6.30
C ASP A 591 22.22 37.25 -6.03
N SER A 592 22.22 37.90 -4.87
CA SER A 592 21.12 38.57 -4.19
C SER A 592 20.77 39.95 -4.77
N THR A 593 20.39 39.99 -6.04
CA THR A 593 19.79 41.19 -6.64
C THR A 593 18.35 41.39 -6.14
N ALA A 594 17.84 42.63 -6.22
CA ALA A 594 16.44 42.93 -5.91
C ALA A 594 15.45 42.08 -6.75
N GLU A 595 15.87 41.68 -7.96
CA GLU A 595 15.09 40.85 -8.88
C GLU A 595 14.99 39.40 -8.39
N VAL A 596 16.06 38.83 -7.81
CA VAL A 596 16.01 37.50 -7.20
C VAL A 596 15.05 37.50 -6.00
N GLN A 597 15.03 38.57 -5.19
CA GLN A 597 14.05 38.71 -4.11
C GLN A 597 12.61 38.78 -4.65
N GLN A 598 12.38 39.55 -5.72
CA GLN A 598 11.06 39.61 -6.37
C GLN A 598 10.63 38.25 -6.93
N PHE A 599 11.55 37.52 -7.55
CA PHE A 599 11.31 36.17 -8.03
C PHE A 599 10.96 35.19 -6.89
N MET A 600 11.72 35.22 -5.79
CA MET A 600 11.45 34.36 -4.63
C MET A 600 10.09 34.68 -3.97
N GLN A 601 9.67 35.94 -3.96
CA GLN A 601 8.34 36.36 -3.51
C GLN A 601 7.22 35.92 -4.47
N ALA A 602 7.45 36.03 -5.79
CA ALA A 602 6.50 35.58 -6.79
C ALA A 602 6.29 34.06 -6.73
N ILE A 603 7.36 33.28 -6.55
CA ILE A 603 7.27 31.83 -6.33
C ILE A 603 6.50 31.51 -5.06
N ASP A 604 6.73 32.21 -3.96
CA ASP A 604 6.01 31.98 -2.71
C ASP A 604 4.50 32.23 -2.88
N ALA A 605 4.13 33.27 -3.64
CA ALA A 605 2.73 33.56 -3.95
C ALA A 605 2.07 32.51 -4.86
N ALA A 606 2.82 31.89 -5.78
CA ALA A 606 2.29 30.88 -6.70
C ALA A 606 2.30 29.46 -6.13
N ASP A 607 3.36 29.09 -5.42
CA ASP A 607 3.52 27.77 -4.81
C ASP A 607 4.36 27.85 -3.50
N PRO A 608 3.71 28.13 -2.35
CA PRO A 608 4.39 28.31 -1.06
C PRO A 608 5.09 27.03 -0.58
N ARG A 609 4.81 25.88 -1.21
CA ARG A 609 5.46 24.60 -0.90
C ARG A 609 6.95 24.64 -1.20
N ILE A 610 7.38 25.39 -2.22
CA ILE A 610 8.78 25.45 -2.65
C ILE A 610 9.65 26.16 -1.61
N GLN A 611 9.19 27.30 -1.10
CA GLN A 611 9.88 28.02 -0.03
C GLN A 611 9.99 27.16 1.22
N ARG A 612 8.89 26.52 1.65
CA ARG A 612 8.90 25.59 2.79
C ARG A 612 9.93 24.47 2.59
N LEU A 613 9.96 23.86 1.40
CA LEU A 613 10.94 22.83 1.05
C LEU A 613 12.38 23.36 1.09
N LEU A 614 12.66 24.55 0.53
CA LEU A 614 13.99 25.16 0.54
C LEU A 614 14.49 25.46 1.95
N HIS A 615 13.64 26.02 2.82
CA HIS A 615 13.97 26.28 4.22
C HIS A 615 14.20 24.97 4.98
N ALA A 616 13.35 23.97 4.76
CA ALA A 616 13.48 22.67 5.42
C ALA A 616 14.74 21.92 4.99
N LEU A 617 15.09 21.97 3.71
CA LEU A 617 16.33 21.44 3.18
C LEU A 617 17.57 22.16 3.72
N ALA A 618 17.51 23.49 3.89
CA ALA A 618 18.59 24.24 4.52
C ALA A 618 18.78 23.83 5.98
N ALA A 619 17.69 23.64 6.73
CA ALA A 619 17.72 23.19 8.11
C ALA A 619 18.16 21.72 8.27
N TYR A 620 17.71 20.84 7.37
CA TYR A 620 18.04 19.40 7.39
C TYR A 620 19.52 19.12 7.14
N ARG A 621 20.27 20.07 6.56
CA ARG A 621 21.74 19.99 6.47
C ARG A 621 22.47 20.39 7.74
N LEU A 622 21.80 21.14 8.61
CA LEU A 622 22.36 21.57 9.89
C LEU A 622 22.03 20.54 10.98
N ASP A 623 20.86 19.90 10.89
CA ASP A 623 20.39 18.85 11.78
C ASP A 623 19.84 17.66 10.98
N ASP A 624 20.66 16.61 10.87
CA ASP A 624 20.38 15.40 10.09
C ASP A 624 19.36 14.46 10.78
N SER A 625 18.87 14.81 11.97
CA SER A 625 18.03 13.92 12.78
C SER A 625 16.57 13.86 12.32
N VAL A 626 15.99 15.02 11.96
CA VAL A 626 14.58 15.15 11.57
C VAL A 626 14.43 16.18 10.47
N PHE A 627 13.71 15.82 9.41
CA PHE A 627 13.36 16.77 8.36
C PHE A 627 12.25 17.70 8.85
N PRO A 628 12.46 19.03 8.92
CA PRO A 628 11.53 19.94 9.59
C PRO A 628 10.36 20.36 8.68
N MET A 629 9.53 19.38 8.30
CA MET A 629 8.23 19.58 7.66
C MET A 629 7.23 18.56 8.21
N GLU A 630 5.99 18.99 8.43
CA GLU A 630 4.90 18.10 8.89
C GLU A 630 4.57 17.03 7.83
N GLU A 631 4.73 17.37 6.56
CA GLU A 631 4.52 16.46 5.45
C GLU A 631 5.72 15.53 5.19
N ALA A 632 6.74 15.53 6.06
CA ALA A 632 7.95 14.75 5.89
C ALA A 632 8.11 13.62 6.91
N ILE A 633 8.85 12.59 6.52
CA ILE A 633 9.26 11.52 7.41
C ILE A 633 10.71 11.14 7.20
N SER A 634 11.42 10.91 8.31
CA SER A 634 12.86 10.66 8.30
C SER A 634 13.18 9.19 8.56
N TYR A 635 14.08 8.65 7.74
CA TYR A 635 14.80 7.39 7.90
C TYR A 635 16.29 7.68 8.09
N PRO A 636 17.08 6.73 8.60
CA PRO A 636 18.54 6.90 8.65
C PRO A 636 19.11 7.19 7.25
N GLY A 637 19.58 8.42 7.03
CA GLY A 637 20.20 8.88 5.78
C GLY A 637 19.26 9.35 4.67
N VAL A 638 17.94 9.14 4.79
CA VAL A 638 16.94 9.52 3.77
C VAL A 638 15.71 10.13 4.42
N ALA A 639 15.24 11.27 3.93
CA ALA A 639 13.94 11.83 4.28
C ALA A 639 13.00 11.78 3.08
N LEU A 640 11.71 11.53 3.33
CA LEU A 640 10.66 11.59 2.33
C LEU A 640 9.73 12.75 2.64
N VAL A 641 9.39 13.57 1.66
CA VAL A 641 8.43 14.68 1.78
C VAL A 641 7.25 14.42 0.87
N GLY A 642 6.07 14.27 1.43
CA GLY A 642 4.87 13.90 0.70
C GLY A 642 4.08 15.12 0.19
N PHE A 643 3.56 15.01 -1.02
CA PHE A 643 2.74 16.04 -1.65
C PHE A 643 1.42 15.43 -2.13
N ASN A 644 0.33 15.72 -1.40
CA ASN A 644 -1.00 15.13 -1.66
C ASN A 644 -1.83 15.87 -2.71
N ARG A 645 -1.27 16.93 -3.32
CA ARG A 645 -1.95 17.79 -4.30
C ARG A 645 -1.14 17.83 -5.57
N ASP A 646 -1.83 17.96 -6.70
CA ASP A 646 -1.25 18.05 -8.03
C ASP A 646 0.03 18.93 -8.06
N PRO A 647 1.20 18.36 -8.40
CA PRO A 647 1.46 16.95 -8.72
C PRO A 647 1.54 16.05 -7.46
N GLN A 648 0.84 14.91 -7.47
CA GLN A 648 0.87 13.94 -6.37
C GLN A 648 2.13 13.07 -6.41
N GLY A 649 2.84 13.01 -5.29
CA GLY A 649 4.05 12.20 -5.19
C GLY A 649 4.87 12.53 -3.95
N VAL A 650 6.08 11.97 -3.92
CA VAL A 650 7.01 12.08 -2.81
C VAL A 650 8.34 12.58 -3.31
N ILE A 651 8.94 13.53 -2.59
CA ILE A 651 10.34 13.91 -2.75
C ILE A 651 11.19 13.07 -1.80
N ALA A 652 12.12 12.30 -2.35
CA ALA A 652 13.16 11.62 -1.58
C ALA A 652 14.41 12.50 -1.50
N VAL A 653 14.91 12.71 -0.29
CA VAL A 653 16.08 13.54 0.01
C VAL A 653 17.15 12.66 0.66
N SER A 654 18.32 12.54 0.02
CA SER A 654 19.50 11.83 0.52
C SER A 654 20.53 12.83 1.01
N LEU A 655 20.91 12.76 2.30
CA LEU A 655 21.98 13.59 2.85
C LEU A 655 23.36 13.11 2.37
N ALA A 656 23.55 11.80 2.22
CA ALA A 656 24.81 11.19 1.80
C ALA A 656 25.26 11.71 0.43
N ASP A 657 24.32 11.83 -0.50
CA ASP A 657 24.58 12.27 -1.87
C ASP A 657 24.25 13.75 -2.10
N ASN A 658 23.77 14.45 -1.05
CA ASN A 658 23.20 15.79 -1.14
C ASN A 658 22.17 15.90 -2.29
N GLY A 659 21.35 14.87 -2.41
CA GLY A 659 20.53 14.59 -3.57
C GLY A 659 19.04 14.65 -3.28
N ILE A 660 18.28 15.02 -4.30
CA ILE A 660 16.83 15.11 -4.25
C ILE A 660 16.22 14.48 -5.50
N CYS A 661 15.20 13.64 -5.30
CA CYS A 661 14.54 12.91 -6.36
C CYS A 661 13.02 13.02 -6.19
N TRP A 662 12.29 13.24 -7.30
CA TRP A 662 10.84 13.13 -7.32
C TRP A 662 10.41 11.70 -7.63
N ILE A 663 9.47 11.18 -6.86
CA ILE A 663 8.85 9.87 -7.04
C ILE A 663 7.36 10.11 -7.21
N ASP A 664 6.85 9.75 -8.38
CA ASP A 664 5.42 9.87 -8.67
C ASP A 664 4.61 8.85 -7.85
N SER A 665 3.40 9.22 -7.46
CA SER A 665 2.42 8.38 -6.78
C SER A 665 2.27 6.98 -7.40
N THR A 666 2.34 6.87 -8.74
CA THR A 666 2.26 5.59 -9.47
C THR A 666 3.37 4.59 -9.12
N ASN A 667 4.49 5.09 -8.60
CA ASN A 667 5.67 4.33 -8.23
C ASN A 667 5.79 4.07 -6.72
N ILE A 668 4.77 4.44 -5.96
CA ILE A 668 4.70 4.27 -4.51
C ILE A 668 3.67 3.17 -4.21
N ARG A 669 4.05 2.21 -3.37
CA ARG A 669 3.14 1.14 -2.93
C ARG A 669 3.33 0.87 -1.44
N THR A 670 2.21 0.83 -0.73
CA THR A 670 2.18 0.50 0.70
C THR A 670 1.87 -0.98 0.87
N GLU A 671 2.79 -1.73 1.47
CA GLU A 671 2.61 -3.11 1.92
C GLU A 671 2.43 -3.14 3.45
N PHE A 672 2.06 -4.29 4.02
CA PHE A 672 1.63 -4.40 5.43
C PHE A 672 2.64 -3.84 6.45
N THR A 673 3.94 -3.97 6.20
CA THR A 673 5.00 -3.45 7.09
C THR A 673 6.03 -2.59 6.35
N LEU A 674 5.83 -2.32 5.06
CA LEU A 674 6.85 -1.75 4.18
C LEU A 674 6.24 -0.73 3.22
N LEU A 675 6.91 0.41 3.06
CA LEU A 675 6.71 1.32 1.95
C LEU A 675 7.68 0.92 0.85
N LYS A 676 7.14 0.56 -0.32
CA LYS A 676 7.91 0.21 -1.51
C LYS A 676 7.89 1.38 -2.49
N LEU A 677 9.07 1.89 -2.82
CA LEU A 677 9.26 2.89 -3.86
C LEU A 677 9.95 2.18 -5.03
N SER A 678 9.28 2.07 -6.18
CA SER A 678 9.81 1.37 -7.35
C SER A 678 10.21 2.33 -8.47
N SER A 679 11.44 2.22 -8.95
CA SER A 679 11.88 2.79 -10.21
C SER A 679 11.29 1.98 -11.37
N GLY A 680 10.79 2.66 -12.41
CA GLY A 680 10.35 2.02 -13.64
C GLY A 680 11.44 1.21 -14.38
N LYS A 681 12.70 1.28 -13.93
CA LYS A 681 13.84 0.51 -14.45
C LYS A 681 14.15 -0.77 -13.64
N GLY A 682 13.32 -1.11 -12.65
CA GLY A 682 13.42 -2.35 -11.88
C GLY A 682 14.10 -2.23 -10.51
N ASP A 683 14.67 -1.08 -10.17
CA ASP A 683 15.19 -0.83 -8.82
C ASP A 683 14.04 -0.55 -7.85
N SER A 684 14.13 -0.99 -6.60
CA SER A 684 13.14 -0.62 -5.58
C SER A 684 13.76 -0.42 -4.21
N ILE A 685 13.29 0.60 -3.51
CA ILE A 685 13.65 0.90 -2.13
C ILE A 685 12.50 0.43 -1.24
N HIS A 686 12.85 -0.34 -0.21
CA HIS A 686 11.92 -0.82 0.80
C HIS A 686 12.21 -0.12 2.13
N LEU A 687 11.24 0.64 2.62
CA LEU A 687 11.36 1.40 3.86
C LEU A 687 10.41 0.83 4.92
N PRO A 688 10.87 0.60 6.15
CA PRO A 688 10.04 -0.01 7.20
C PRO A 688 8.96 0.94 7.72
N LEU A 689 7.72 0.44 7.82
CA LEU A 689 6.61 1.10 8.52
C LEU A 689 6.55 0.62 9.97
N ASP A 690 7.65 0.81 10.69
CA ASP A 690 7.88 0.33 12.06
C ASP A 690 7.30 1.23 13.16
N THR A 691 6.88 2.45 12.83
CA THR A 691 6.27 3.41 13.76
C THR A 691 4.87 3.81 13.29
N ALA A 692 4.00 4.18 14.24
CA ALA A 692 2.66 4.69 13.93
C ALA A 692 2.71 5.93 13.03
N GLU A 693 3.67 6.82 13.27
CA GLU A 693 3.92 8.00 12.44
C GLU A 693 4.25 7.62 10.98
N ARG A 694 5.08 6.59 10.77
CA ARG A 694 5.40 6.08 9.42
C ARG A 694 4.21 5.45 8.73
N ALA A 695 3.44 4.66 9.46
CA ALA A 695 2.22 4.07 8.92
C ALA A 695 1.20 5.14 8.53
N ASP A 696 0.94 6.13 9.41
CA ASP A 696 -0.02 7.20 9.17
C ASP A 696 0.41 8.13 8.03
N TRP A 697 1.70 8.47 7.97
CA TRP A 697 2.26 9.25 6.88
C TRP A 697 2.12 8.52 5.54
N ALA A 698 2.46 7.22 5.49
CA ALA A 698 2.35 6.42 4.27
C ALA A 698 0.88 6.29 3.82
N MET A 699 -0.05 6.05 4.74
CA MET A 699 -1.48 6.02 4.40
C MET A 699 -2.01 7.34 3.80
N THR A 700 -1.33 8.45 4.08
CA THR A 700 -1.72 9.79 3.64
C THR A 700 -1.08 10.18 2.29
N HIS A 701 0.13 9.69 1.99
CA HIS A 701 0.97 10.16 0.88
C HIS A 701 1.39 9.07 -0.13
N ALA A 702 1.01 7.80 0.09
CA ALA A 702 1.34 6.64 -0.74
C ALA A 702 0.14 6.02 -1.45
#